data_AF-A0A815KE37-F1
#
_entry.id   AF-A0A815KE37-F1
#
_cell.length_a   1.000
_cell.length_b   1.000
_cell.length_c   1.000
_cell.angle_alpha   90.00
_cell.angle_beta   90.00
_cell.angle_gamma   90.00
#
_symmetry.space_group_name_H-M   'P 1'
#
loop_
_entity.id
_entity.type
_entity.pdbx_description
1 polymer ?
#
loop_
_entity_poly.entity_id
_entity_poly.type
_entity_poly.pdbx_seq_one_letter_code
_entity_poly.pdbx_strand_id
1 'polypeptide(L)'
;MQIHKYLVICSCVIFILFGHVNCMKFKKILKHKGDGSEDNEHSKFRRVDYPNGDHYEGYFRNNEKNGNGTLILDNGTKYVGQFKDGYFHGKGTMLWTSGERYEGIFKKGEKTKDGVYYFPDGTKYVGTFKGDLFNGEGVMTWKNGDRYEGTFVNGQRAGSAIYTFANGRKYVGKFKEGKFNGNGVQSWPNGDRYEGIFKGGEKTEDGVYFFLDGMTYVGTFKGDLFNGQGIMIWNTGDWYNGTFVNGERMGNGTYTFADGRKYVGEFNNGQFHGKGVQTWPNGDRFEGIFRNGEKTKDGVYYLPYGIKYMGEYKNGRFDGQGVQTWPSGGRYEGSFVDGEITGNGTYTFADGGKYVGEFNNGLFHGKGVQTWPDGNRFEGIFKNDEKTKDGVYYLPDGRKYVGEYKNGRLEGQGIMTWTNGDRYEGSFLYGERTGSGTSTLSSGEKYVGEFKNDQINGRGVQTWPNGDRYEGVFINGEKTKNGVYYFPNGAEYVGPYNNNGRFDGQGIMTWTNGDRGEKYVGEFKNGQFHGKGVQTWPSGDRYEGTFVNGERTGNVVSAFGNGDAKTPSSISSFFSTSAPLQTSSSSSNDRSILDKIADELRHAKHVLAITGAGISADSGLPTYRGIGGLYSDGKETDDGMAIEDALSGPTMRRRPDICWKYIHQIELACRAAKPNAAHETLVAFESKFPHFAVLTQNIDGLHRVAGSKNLIEIHGNIQQLFCTSCGHDIYVNSFEGMKIPPKCQRCGSLVRPRVVLFGEMLPIRAITQLHEFMSKGLDAVISIGTTSVFPYIAKPVVDAARNNAVTIEINPGETEVSDVVRYRLRERAAIVLPELLKRLS
;
A
#
# COMPACT_ATOMS: atom_id res chain seq x y z
N MET A 1 -30.79 -17.40 8.61
CA MET A 1 -31.97 -17.54 9.49
C MET A 1 -32.24 -16.20 10.16
N GLN A 2 -33.45 -15.78 10.54
CA GLN A 2 -34.76 -16.48 10.59
C GLN A 2 -35.84 -15.50 10.11
N ILE A 3 -36.65 -15.84 9.10
CA ILE A 3 -37.58 -14.90 8.46
C ILE A 3 -38.91 -14.87 9.22
N HIS A 4 -39.25 -13.73 9.85
CA HIS A 4 -40.53 -13.52 10.54
C HIS A 4 -41.28 -12.26 10.08
N LYS A 5 -42.09 -12.45 9.04
CA LYS A 5 -43.37 -11.77 8.72
C LYS A 5 -43.63 -10.39 9.36
N TYR A 6 -43.07 -9.32 8.80
CA TYR A 6 -43.64 -7.98 8.92
C TYR A 6 -44.82 -7.79 7.96
N LEU A 7 -45.91 -8.53 8.18
CA LEU A 7 -47.17 -8.39 7.43
C LEU A 7 -48.36 -8.25 8.39
N VAL A 8 -48.34 -7.19 9.20
CA VAL A 8 -49.33 -6.93 10.24
C VAL A 8 -49.92 -5.53 10.05
N ILE A 9 -51.24 -5.49 9.82
CA ILE A 9 -52.14 -4.32 9.97
C ILE A 9 -51.87 -3.15 8.99
N CYS A 10 -52.52 -3.24 7.82
CA CYS A 10 -52.97 -2.06 7.06
C CYS A 10 -54.46 -1.75 7.37
N SER A 11 -54.94 -2.16 8.55
CA SER A 11 -56.38 -2.27 8.85
C SER A 11 -57.09 -0.94 9.08
N CYS A 12 -56.36 0.17 9.30
CA CYS A 12 -56.96 1.49 9.53
C CYS A 12 -57.81 1.97 8.34
N VAL A 13 -57.40 1.68 7.10
CA VAL A 13 -58.17 2.03 5.90
C VAL A 13 -59.49 1.25 5.86
N ILE A 14 -59.47 -0.02 6.24
CA ILE A 14 -60.66 -0.89 6.29
C ILE A 14 -61.65 -0.39 7.34
N PHE A 15 -61.19 -0.11 8.57
CA PHE A 15 -62.08 0.39 9.63
C PHE A 15 -62.68 1.77 9.33
N ILE A 16 -61.91 2.69 8.75
CA ILE A 16 -62.45 4.00 8.35
C ILE A 16 -63.53 3.83 7.26
N LEU A 17 -63.31 2.98 6.25
CA LEU A 17 -64.30 2.72 5.20
C LEU A 17 -65.57 2.04 5.73
N PHE A 18 -65.46 1.00 6.57
CA PHE A 18 -66.63 0.33 7.15
C PHE A 18 -67.42 1.24 8.10
N GLY A 19 -66.75 2.11 8.88
CA GLY A 19 -67.43 3.13 9.69
C GLY A 19 -68.14 4.21 8.85
N HIS A 20 -67.64 4.53 7.66
CA HIS A 20 -68.23 5.58 6.80
C HIS A 20 -69.60 5.21 6.21
N VAL A 21 -69.91 3.92 6.02
CA VAL A 21 -71.19 3.47 5.46
C VAL A 21 -72.39 3.94 6.30
N ASN A 22 -72.25 3.95 7.63
CA ASN A 22 -73.31 4.44 8.53
C ASN A 22 -73.34 5.97 8.66
N CYS A 23 -72.20 6.67 8.53
CA CYS A 23 -72.12 8.11 8.78
C CYS A 23 -72.99 8.96 7.83
N MET A 24 -73.23 8.49 6.59
CA MET A 24 -74.02 9.25 5.60
C MET A 24 -75.48 9.52 6.02
N LYS A 25 -76.09 8.67 6.87
CA LYS A 25 -77.48 8.86 7.32
C LYS A 25 -77.66 9.98 8.34
N PHE A 26 -76.61 10.35 9.09
CA PHE A 26 -76.75 11.22 10.27
C PHE A 26 -76.49 12.70 10.01
N LYS A 27 -76.09 13.09 8.79
CA LYS A 27 -75.66 14.48 8.51
C LYS A 27 -76.81 15.51 8.59
N LYS A 28 -78.06 15.14 8.31
CA LYS A 28 -79.24 16.01 8.51
C LYS A 28 -80.42 15.23 9.10
N ILE A 29 -80.62 15.34 10.41
CA ILE A 29 -81.72 14.68 11.13
C ILE A 29 -83.02 15.48 10.96
N LEU A 30 -84.16 14.78 10.91
CA LEU A 30 -85.43 15.25 10.35
C LEU A 30 -86.02 16.52 11.01
N LYS A 31 -86.74 17.29 10.19
CA LYS A 31 -87.62 18.37 10.68
C LYS A 31 -88.79 17.78 11.46
N HIS A 32 -89.08 18.37 12.61
CA HIS A 32 -90.38 18.18 13.26
C HIS A 32 -91.44 18.96 12.47
N LYS A 33 -92.43 18.27 11.87
CA LYS A 33 -93.72 18.89 11.56
C LYS A 33 -94.52 18.92 12.86
N GLY A 34 -94.35 19.99 13.63
CA GLY A 34 -95.19 20.33 14.78
C GLY A 34 -96.10 21.51 14.41
N ASP A 35 -97.19 21.68 15.15
CA ASP A 35 -98.27 22.59 14.77
C ASP A 35 -97.89 24.07 14.64
N GLY A 36 -98.73 24.80 13.90
CA GLY A 36 -98.49 26.17 13.49
C GLY A 36 -98.58 27.19 14.63
N SER A 37 -97.45 27.77 15.00
CA SER A 37 -97.37 29.09 15.62
C SER A 37 -96.15 29.83 15.08
N GLU A 38 -96.36 30.88 14.29
CA GLU A 38 -95.27 31.70 13.73
C GLU A 38 -94.70 32.62 14.82
N ASP A 39 -93.60 32.18 15.45
CA ASP A 39 -92.99 32.93 16.56
C ASP A 39 -91.46 32.70 16.59
N ASN A 40 -90.72 33.42 15.73
CA ASN A 40 -89.27 33.30 15.57
C ASN A 40 -88.55 34.63 15.25
N GLU A 41 -87.87 35.19 16.25
CA GLU A 41 -86.51 35.72 16.06
C GLU A 41 -85.52 35.23 17.13
N HIS A 42 -86.00 34.94 18.35
CA HIS A 42 -85.15 34.51 19.47
C HIS A 42 -84.96 32.98 19.53
N SER A 43 -83.75 32.54 19.87
CA SER A 43 -83.40 31.13 20.01
C SER A 43 -83.98 30.53 21.30
N LYS A 44 -85.00 29.68 21.18
CA LYS A 44 -85.66 29.04 22.33
C LYS A 44 -84.97 27.72 22.69
N PHE A 45 -84.56 27.58 23.95
CA PHE A 45 -84.05 26.31 24.50
C PHE A 45 -85.23 25.35 24.73
N ARG A 46 -85.15 24.12 24.23
CA ARG A 46 -86.18 23.08 24.38
C ARG A 46 -85.56 21.69 24.51
N ARG A 47 -86.24 20.84 25.28
CA ARG A 47 -86.07 19.39 25.30
C ARG A 47 -87.12 18.77 24.39
N VAL A 48 -86.70 17.82 23.53
CA VAL A 48 -87.53 17.14 22.54
C VAL A 48 -87.13 15.67 22.47
N ASP A 49 -88.02 14.81 22.95
CA ASP A 49 -87.97 13.37 22.78
C ASP A 49 -88.72 13.00 21.47
N TYR A 50 -88.07 12.28 20.55
CA TYR A 50 -88.59 12.00 19.21
C TYR A 50 -89.18 10.58 19.11
N PRO A 51 -90.21 10.34 18.24
CA PRO A 51 -90.84 9.03 18.10
C PRO A 51 -89.95 7.87 17.63
N ASN A 52 -88.74 8.16 17.11
CA ASN A 52 -87.75 7.14 16.75
C ASN A 52 -86.81 6.75 17.90
N GLY A 53 -86.95 7.35 19.09
CA GLY A 53 -86.05 7.14 20.22
C GLY A 53 -84.88 8.13 20.33
N ASP A 54 -84.72 9.06 19.37
CA ASP A 54 -83.75 10.15 19.52
C ASP A 54 -84.21 11.13 20.62
N HIS A 55 -83.23 11.73 21.31
CA HIS A 55 -83.42 12.69 22.38
C HIS A 55 -82.57 13.95 22.14
N TYR A 56 -83.18 15.13 22.05
CA TYR A 56 -82.46 16.41 21.93
C TYR A 56 -82.79 17.39 23.04
N GLU A 57 -81.77 18.03 23.60
CA GLU A 57 -81.90 19.08 24.60
C GLU A 57 -80.96 20.24 24.25
N GLY A 58 -81.52 21.38 23.83
CA GLY A 58 -80.71 22.49 23.30
C GLY A 58 -81.52 23.61 22.67
N TYR A 59 -80.79 24.56 22.06
CA TYR A 59 -81.40 25.70 21.38
C TYR A 59 -81.97 25.35 20.00
N PHE A 60 -83.08 26.00 19.65
CA PHE A 60 -83.69 25.95 18.33
C PHE A 60 -83.82 27.35 17.72
N ARG A 61 -83.74 27.42 16.39
CA ARG A 61 -84.15 28.59 15.58
C ARG A 61 -84.94 28.09 14.37
N ASN A 62 -86.08 28.70 14.06
CA ASN A 62 -86.96 28.32 12.93
C ASN A 62 -87.36 26.83 12.96
N ASN A 63 -87.57 26.29 14.17
CA ASN A 63 -87.79 24.86 14.47
C ASN A 63 -86.70 23.88 13.99
N GLU A 64 -85.50 24.36 13.66
CA GLU A 64 -84.29 23.54 13.45
C GLU A 64 -83.32 23.67 14.64
N LYS A 65 -82.54 22.61 14.91
CA LYS A 65 -81.50 22.57 15.96
C LYS A 65 -80.42 23.61 15.62
N ASN A 66 -80.16 24.58 16.51
CA ASN A 66 -79.32 25.74 16.22
C ASN A 66 -78.77 26.37 17.52
N GLY A 67 -77.46 26.61 17.62
CA GLY A 67 -76.80 26.97 18.90
C GLY A 67 -76.32 25.74 19.67
N ASN A 68 -76.07 25.86 20.97
CA ASN A 68 -75.57 24.74 21.78
C ASN A 68 -76.68 23.70 22.07
N GLY A 69 -76.32 22.41 22.11
CA GLY A 69 -77.23 21.36 22.54
C GLY A 69 -76.57 19.98 22.72
N THR A 70 -77.32 19.08 23.32
CA THR A 70 -77.05 17.64 23.40
C THR A 70 -78.02 16.89 22.50
N LEU A 71 -77.53 15.94 21.73
CA LEU A 71 -78.32 14.95 21.00
C LEU A 71 -77.86 13.56 21.45
N ILE A 72 -78.79 12.71 21.85
CA ILE A 72 -78.57 11.27 22.03
C ILE A 72 -79.45 10.58 21.00
N LEU A 73 -78.92 9.61 20.25
CA LEU A 73 -79.67 8.84 19.27
C LEU A 73 -80.27 7.58 19.90
N ASP A 74 -81.26 7.00 19.23
CA ASP A 74 -81.88 5.70 19.56
C ASP A 74 -80.86 4.60 19.94
N ASN A 75 -79.75 4.55 19.18
CA ASN A 75 -78.63 3.62 19.32
C ASN A 75 -77.59 4.01 20.38
N GLY A 76 -77.88 5.03 21.20
CA GLY A 76 -77.03 5.53 22.29
C GLY A 76 -75.89 6.48 21.88
N THR A 77 -75.64 6.69 20.58
CA THR A 77 -74.63 7.64 20.11
C THR A 77 -74.98 9.07 20.54
N LYS A 78 -74.04 9.78 21.16
CA LYS A 78 -74.25 11.09 21.79
C LYS A 78 -73.36 12.18 21.20
N TYR A 79 -73.98 13.26 20.73
CA TYR A 79 -73.33 14.52 20.40
C TYR A 79 -73.58 15.57 21.49
N VAL A 80 -72.57 16.35 21.85
CA VAL A 80 -72.68 17.54 22.72
C VAL A 80 -71.88 18.68 22.08
N GLY A 81 -72.53 19.75 21.65
CA GLY A 81 -71.83 20.82 20.95
C GLY A 81 -72.74 21.81 20.25
N GLN A 82 -72.16 22.52 19.28
CA GLN A 82 -72.83 23.53 18.47
C GLN A 82 -73.60 22.90 17.30
N PHE A 83 -74.78 23.45 17.02
CA PHE A 83 -75.62 23.10 15.88
C PHE A 83 -75.82 24.34 15.00
N LYS A 84 -75.98 24.12 13.71
CA LYS A 84 -76.45 25.14 12.77
C LYS A 84 -77.30 24.49 11.68
N ASP A 85 -78.52 25.01 11.53
CA ASP A 85 -79.47 24.65 10.46
C ASP A 85 -79.74 23.12 10.41
N GLY A 86 -79.84 22.51 11.60
CA GLY A 86 -80.01 21.07 11.83
C GLY A 86 -78.73 20.23 11.82
N TYR A 87 -77.59 20.77 11.34
CA TYR A 87 -76.30 20.05 11.26
C TYR A 87 -75.45 20.27 12.51
N PHE A 88 -74.56 19.30 12.82
CA PHE A 88 -73.42 19.54 13.71
C PHE A 88 -72.51 20.63 13.11
N HIS A 89 -72.08 21.58 13.93
CA HIS A 89 -71.32 22.76 13.53
C HIS A 89 -70.39 23.22 14.65
N GLY A 90 -69.40 24.07 14.36
CA GLY A 90 -68.59 24.72 15.40
C GLY A 90 -67.87 23.70 16.29
N LYS A 91 -67.67 24.01 17.58
CA LYS A 91 -67.07 23.06 18.53
C LYS A 91 -68.09 22.01 18.97
N GLY A 92 -67.70 20.73 18.97
CA GLY A 92 -68.52 19.65 19.50
C GLY A 92 -67.74 18.40 19.87
N THR A 93 -68.37 17.60 20.73
CA THR A 93 -67.96 16.25 21.13
C THR A 93 -68.94 15.25 20.57
N MET A 94 -68.45 14.16 19.97
CA MET A 94 -69.26 13.00 19.58
C MET A 94 -68.73 11.76 20.32
N LEU A 95 -69.63 10.94 20.83
CA LEU A 95 -69.37 9.69 21.54
C LEU A 95 -70.26 8.60 20.92
N TRP A 96 -69.65 7.56 20.36
CA TRP A 96 -70.37 6.45 19.74
C TRP A 96 -70.46 5.27 20.71
N THR A 97 -71.49 4.43 20.58
CA THR A 97 -71.63 3.18 21.35
C THR A 97 -70.61 2.10 20.98
N SER A 98 -69.81 2.30 19.92
CA SER A 98 -68.57 1.57 19.65
C SER A 98 -67.45 1.84 20.67
N GLY A 99 -67.57 2.89 21.49
CA GLY A 99 -66.50 3.41 22.34
C GLY A 99 -65.62 4.47 21.66
N GLU A 100 -65.87 4.81 20.39
CA GLU A 100 -65.19 5.91 19.72
C GLU A 100 -65.60 7.27 20.32
N ARG A 101 -64.68 8.23 20.33
CA ARG A 101 -64.92 9.61 20.77
C ARG A 101 -64.19 10.61 19.88
N TYR A 102 -64.86 11.68 19.48
CA TYR A 102 -64.27 12.82 18.76
C TYR A 102 -64.53 14.12 19.53
N GLU A 103 -63.52 14.98 19.61
CA GLU A 103 -63.63 16.35 20.13
C GLU A 103 -62.97 17.30 19.12
N GLY A 104 -63.71 18.22 18.51
CA GLY A 104 -63.12 19.10 17.50
C GLY A 104 -64.13 20.01 16.81
N ILE A 105 -63.77 20.49 15.61
CA ILE A 105 -64.64 21.35 14.82
C ILE A 105 -65.49 20.54 13.83
N PHE A 106 -66.77 20.86 13.75
CA PHE A 106 -67.71 20.35 12.76
C PHE A 106 -68.13 21.43 11.75
N LYS A 107 -68.39 21.03 10.51
CA LYS A 107 -68.98 21.90 9.49
C LYS A 107 -69.94 21.08 8.61
N LYS A 108 -71.24 21.41 8.67
CA LYS A 108 -72.32 20.67 7.97
C LYS A 108 -72.32 19.16 8.30
N GLY A 109 -72.11 18.81 9.56
CA GLY A 109 -72.06 17.42 10.03
C GLY A 109 -70.69 16.74 9.92
N GLU A 110 -69.72 17.32 9.21
CA GLU A 110 -68.42 16.69 8.94
C GLU A 110 -67.31 17.21 9.86
N LYS A 111 -66.39 16.34 10.28
CA LYS A 111 -65.18 16.72 11.02
C LYS A 111 -64.28 17.59 10.13
N THR A 112 -63.79 18.70 10.67
CA THR A 112 -62.90 19.63 9.96
C THR A 112 -61.96 20.36 10.92
N LYS A 113 -60.86 20.93 10.41
CA LYS A 113 -59.83 21.62 11.23
C LYS A 113 -59.34 20.72 12.38
N ASP A 114 -58.87 21.33 13.46
CA ASP A 114 -58.27 20.64 14.60
C ASP A 114 -59.31 19.81 15.37
N GLY A 115 -58.90 18.61 15.76
CA GLY A 115 -59.66 17.74 16.64
C GLY A 115 -58.84 16.60 17.22
N VAL A 116 -59.45 15.89 18.15
CA VAL A 116 -58.93 14.70 18.81
C VAL A 116 -59.89 13.54 18.51
N TYR A 117 -59.36 12.38 18.15
CA TYR A 117 -60.14 11.15 17.98
C TYR A 117 -59.57 10.03 18.85
N TYR A 118 -60.44 9.35 19.57
CA TYR A 118 -60.12 8.16 20.36
C TYR A 118 -60.83 6.97 19.71
N PHE A 119 -60.07 5.92 19.45
CA PHE A 119 -60.55 4.65 18.90
C PHE A 119 -60.84 3.66 20.04
N PRO A 120 -61.68 2.63 19.84
CA PRO A 120 -62.09 1.70 20.91
C PRO A 120 -60.95 0.83 21.46
N ASP A 121 -59.88 0.65 20.69
CA ASP A 121 -58.71 -0.11 21.09
C ASP A 121 -57.81 0.66 22.08
N GLY A 122 -57.98 1.98 22.18
CA GLY A 122 -57.12 2.91 22.93
C GLY A 122 -56.17 3.74 22.06
N THR A 123 -56.17 3.54 20.73
CA THR A 123 -55.43 4.40 19.79
C THR A 123 -56.02 5.83 19.81
N LYS A 124 -55.17 6.84 19.62
CA LYS A 124 -55.55 8.27 19.69
C LYS A 124 -54.91 9.08 18.57
N TYR A 125 -55.72 9.85 17.85
CA TYR A 125 -55.29 10.90 16.93
C TYR A 125 -55.50 12.29 17.55
N VAL A 126 -54.57 13.22 17.30
CA VAL A 126 -54.67 14.66 17.60
C VAL A 126 -54.16 15.41 16.39
N GLY A 127 -55.00 16.17 15.69
CA GLY A 127 -54.57 16.86 14.47
C GLY A 127 -55.71 17.36 13.61
N THR A 128 -55.40 17.60 12.34
CA THR A 128 -56.31 18.26 11.38
C THR A 128 -57.19 17.30 10.57
N PHE A 129 -58.43 17.71 10.31
CA PHE A 129 -59.45 16.95 9.60
C PHE A 129 -59.96 17.71 8.37
N LYS A 130 -60.35 16.95 7.32
CA LYS A 130 -61.06 17.46 6.15
C LYS A 130 -62.04 16.41 5.62
N GLY A 131 -63.34 16.62 5.84
CA GLY A 131 -64.38 15.72 5.34
C GLY A 131 -64.29 14.34 6.01
N ASP A 132 -64.36 14.33 7.35
CA ASP A 132 -64.30 13.14 8.21
C ASP A 132 -62.94 12.37 8.25
N LEU A 133 -62.04 12.61 7.29
CA LEU A 133 -60.69 12.05 7.21
C LEU A 133 -59.60 12.90 7.90
N PHE A 134 -58.56 12.26 8.43
CA PHE A 134 -57.31 12.90 8.87
C PHE A 134 -56.58 13.52 7.67
N ASN A 135 -56.26 14.81 7.72
CA ASN A 135 -55.66 15.52 6.59
C ASN A 135 -55.00 16.84 7.01
N GLY A 136 -53.71 16.99 6.72
CA GLY A 136 -52.82 17.99 7.31
C GLY A 136 -51.99 17.40 8.46
N GLU A 137 -51.37 18.25 9.28
CA GLU A 137 -50.53 17.78 10.40
C GLU A 137 -51.33 17.10 11.51
N GLY A 138 -50.73 16.08 12.12
CA GLY A 138 -51.28 15.40 13.29
C GLY A 138 -50.33 14.41 13.97
N VAL A 139 -50.71 14.02 15.18
CA VAL A 139 -50.05 13.00 16.01
C VAL A 139 -51.00 11.82 16.14
N MET A 140 -50.53 10.61 15.82
CA MET A 140 -51.23 9.35 16.07
C MET A 140 -50.43 8.53 17.08
N THR A 141 -51.04 8.12 18.18
CA THR A 141 -50.46 7.22 19.18
C THR A 141 -51.30 5.95 19.22
N TRP A 142 -50.69 4.80 18.92
CA TRP A 142 -51.38 3.50 18.91
C TRP A 142 -51.37 2.82 20.27
N LYS A 143 -52.32 1.90 20.49
CA LYS A 143 -52.41 1.08 21.72
C LYS A 143 -51.10 0.40 22.13
N ASN A 144 -50.27 0.00 21.15
CA ASN A 144 -49.01 -0.69 21.40
C ASN A 144 -47.88 0.24 21.90
N GLY A 145 -48.06 1.56 21.87
CA GLY A 145 -47.04 2.56 22.22
C GLY A 145 -46.31 3.19 21.02
N ASP A 146 -46.60 2.77 19.78
CA ASP A 146 -46.09 3.47 18.59
C ASP A 146 -46.67 4.89 18.52
N ARG A 147 -45.88 5.84 18.01
CA ARG A 147 -46.29 7.25 17.82
C ARG A 147 -45.78 7.82 16.50
N TYR A 148 -46.70 8.30 15.67
CA TYR A 148 -46.44 9.10 14.47
C TYR A 148 -46.72 10.58 14.74
N GLU A 149 -45.93 11.46 14.16
CA GLU A 149 -46.08 12.92 14.24
C GLU A 149 -45.63 13.54 12.90
N GLY A 150 -46.58 14.11 12.16
CA GLY A 150 -46.35 14.70 10.84
C GLY A 150 -47.61 14.69 9.96
N THR A 151 -47.42 14.84 8.66
CA THR A 151 -48.55 15.05 7.72
C THR A 151 -49.40 13.79 7.52
N PHE A 152 -50.69 13.98 7.38
CA PHE A 152 -51.67 13.01 6.87
C PHE A 152 -52.29 13.52 5.57
N VAL A 153 -52.58 12.62 4.64
CA VAL A 153 -53.35 12.91 3.42
C VAL A 153 -54.41 11.82 3.25
N ASN A 154 -55.68 12.22 3.20
CA ASN A 154 -56.84 11.33 3.04
C ASN A 154 -56.83 10.12 4.00
N GLY A 155 -56.48 10.34 5.27
CA GLY A 155 -56.37 9.31 6.31
C GLY A 155 -55.05 8.53 6.35
N GLN A 156 -54.17 8.67 5.35
CA GLN A 156 -52.87 7.96 5.29
C GLN A 156 -51.71 8.85 5.78
N ARG A 157 -50.70 8.23 6.39
CA ARG A 157 -49.41 8.88 6.73
C ARG A 157 -48.66 9.26 5.44
N ALA A 158 -48.24 10.50 5.32
CA ALA A 158 -47.57 11.06 4.14
C ALA A 158 -46.63 12.22 4.53
N GLY A 159 -45.88 12.78 3.58
CA GLY A 159 -45.06 13.97 3.82
C GLY A 159 -43.84 13.69 4.70
N SER A 160 -43.31 14.71 5.39
CA SER A 160 -42.21 14.53 6.34
C SER A 160 -42.76 14.27 7.74
N ALA A 161 -42.25 13.25 8.44
CA ALA A 161 -42.75 12.89 9.76
C ALA A 161 -41.70 12.20 10.65
N ILE A 162 -42.01 12.18 11.95
CA ILE A 162 -41.33 11.39 12.97
C ILE A 162 -42.21 10.17 13.29
N TYR A 163 -41.61 8.98 13.33
CA TYR A 163 -42.25 7.76 13.83
C TYR A 163 -41.39 7.12 14.90
N THR A 164 -41.85 7.16 16.15
CA THR A 164 -41.25 6.45 17.28
C THR A 164 -41.98 5.13 17.44
N PHE A 165 -41.25 4.02 17.38
CA PHE A 165 -41.77 2.70 17.67
C PHE A 165 -41.87 2.48 19.19
N ALA A 166 -42.78 1.63 19.64
CA ALA A 166 -42.95 1.25 21.05
C ALA A 166 -41.68 0.69 21.70
N ASN A 167 -40.79 0.09 20.91
CA ASN A 167 -39.48 -0.40 21.37
C ASN A 167 -38.38 0.67 21.39
N GLY A 168 -38.71 1.96 21.21
CA GLY A 168 -37.77 3.09 21.23
C GLY A 168 -36.98 3.32 19.94
N ARG A 169 -37.07 2.43 18.93
CA ARG A 169 -36.57 2.73 17.57
C ARG A 169 -37.27 3.99 17.05
N LYS A 170 -36.58 4.82 16.28
CA LYS A 170 -37.12 6.05 15.71
C LYS A 170 -36.81 6.14 14.22
N TYR A 171 -37.76 6.64 13.44
CA TYR A 171 -37.58 7.06 12.06
C TYR A 171 -37.92 8.55 11.95
N VAL A 172 -37.13 9.30 11.19
CA VAL A 172 -37.34 10.71 10.87
C VAL A 172 -37.09 10.88 9.37
N GLY A 173 -38.13 11.12 8.59
CA GLY A 173 -38.00 11.14 7.13
C GLY A 173 -39.33 11.22 6.41
N LYS A 174 -39.32 10.90 5.11
CA LYS A 174 -40.49 11.02 4.23
C LYS A 174 -41.35 9.76 4.21
N PHE A 175 -42.66 9.96 4.13
CA PHE A 175 -43.68 8.92 4.00
C PHE A 175 -44.43 9.04 2.68
N LYS A 176 -44.70 7.89 2.05
CA LYS A 176 -45.63 7.74 0.92
C LYS A 176 -46.50 6.51 1.16
N GLU A 177 -47.81 6.63 0.95
CA GLU A 177 -48.77 5.51 1.07
C GLU A 177 -48.63 4.74 2.40
N GLY A 178 -48.40 5.46 3.50
CA GLY A 178 -48.23 4.86 4.82
C GLY A 178 -46.86 4.26 5.12
N LYS A 179 -45.88 4.29 4.20
CA LYS A 179 -44.56 3.63 4.29
C LYS A 179 -43.40 4.62 4.24
N PHE A 180 -42.24 4.26 4.82
CA PHE A 180 -40.99 5.04 4.70
C PHE A 180 -40.55 5.09 3.23
N ASN A 181 -40.28 6.29 2.69
CA ASN A 181 -40.02 6.47 1.26
C ASN A 181 -39.25 7.77 0.95
N GLY A 182 -38.08 7.65 0.34
CA GLY A 182 -37.10 8.72 0.15
C GLY A 182 -36.15 8.83 1.35
N ASN A 183 -35.36 9.91 1.39
CA ASN A 183 -34.35 10.14 2.43
C ASN A 183 -34.97 10.09 3.83
N GLY A 184 -34.31 9.38 4.76
CA GLY A 184 -34.68 9.37 6.16
C GLY A 184 -33.53 8.89 7.05
N VAL A 185 -33.62 9.27 8.33
CA VAL A 185 -32.75 8.82 9.41
C VAL A 185 -33.53 7.81 10.25
N GLN A 186 -32.88 6.70 10.62
CA GLN A 186 -33.45 5.68 11.49
C GLN A 186 -32.45 5.38 12.61
N SER A 187 -32.88 5.46 13.86
CA SER A 187 -32.03 5.18 15.02
C SER A 187 -32.65 4.13 15.94
N TRP A 188 -31.80 3.37 16.63
CA TRP A 188 -32.20 2.32 17.56
C TRP A 188 -31.79 2.70 19.01
N PRO A 189 -32.44 2.14 20.05
CA PRO A 189 -32.14 2.48 21.46
C PRO A 189 -30.73 2.11 21.91
N ASN A 190 -30.10 1.14 21.24
CA ASN A 190 -28.71 0.73 21.49
C ASN A 190 -27.69 1.73 20.94
N GLY A 191 -28.09 2.72 20.13
CA GLY A 191 -27.18 3.71 19.53
C GLY A 191 -26.92 3.52 18.04
N ASP A 192 -27.32 2.38 17.44
CA ASP A 192 -27.20 2.21 15.98
C ASP A 192 -27.99 3.29 15.24
N ARG A 193 -27.48 3.72 14.07
CA ARG A 193 -28.11 4.75 13.24
C ARG A 193 -27.89 4.47 11.76
N TYR A 194 -28.96 4.53 10.97
CA TYR A 194 -28.91 4.53 9.51
C TYR A 194 -29.37 5.88 8.96
N GLU A 195 -28.70 6.36 7.92
CA GLU A 195 -29.07 7.55 7.15
C GLU A 195 -29.04 7.19 5.66
N GLY A 196 -30.14 7.34 4.93
CA GLY A 196 -30.16 7.00 3.51
C GLY A 196 -31.56 6.92 2.90
N ILE A 197 -31.65 6.26 1.74
CA ILE A 197 -32.87 6.20 0.94
C ILE A 197 -33.73 5.00 1.36
N PHE A 198 -35.00 5.26 1.64
CA PHE A 198 -36.01 4.23 1.87
C PHE A 198 -36.93 4.07 0.66
N LYS A 199 -37.44 2.87 0.41
CA LYS A 199 -38.43 2.61 -0.65
C LYS A 199 -39.39 1.53 -0.18
N GLY A 200 -40.66 1.91 -0.03
CA GLY A 200 -41.70 0.99 0.43
C GLY A 200 -41.54 0.46 1.86
N GLY A 201 -40.65 1.04 2.67
CA GLY A 201 -40.30 0.61 4.03
C GLY A 201 -38.86 0.10 4.19
N GLU A 202 -38.23 -0.38 3.11
CA GLU A 202 -36.89 -0.99 3.11
C GLU A 202 -35.79 0.02 2.80
N LYS A 203 -34.56 -0.21 3.29
CA LYS A 203 -33.36 0.52 2.84
C LYS A 203 -33.00 0.11 1.41
N THR A 204 -32.66 1.08 0.57
CA THR A 204 -32.26 0.89 -0.82
C THR A 204 -31.24 1.96 -1.22
N GLU A 205 -30.53 1.78 -2.34
CA GLU A 205 -29.65 2.80 -2.91
C GLU A 205 -28.58 3.23 -1.88
N ASP A 206 -28.00 4.44 -1.98
CA ASP A 206 -26.93 4.85 -1.07
C ASP A 206 -27.41 5.19 0.35
N GLY A 207 -26.59 4.84 1.33
CA GLY A 207 -26.74 5.26 2.72
C GLY A 207 -25.51 5.00 3.58
N VAL A 208 -25.62 5.37 4.85
CA VAL A 208 -24.60 5.18 5.89
C VAL A 208 -25.23 4.46 7.07
N TYR A 209 -24.54 3.43 7.60
CA TYR A 209 -24.93 2.73 8.81
C TYR A 209 -23.83 2.84 9.86
N PHE A 210 -24.16 3.41 11.01
CA PHE A 210 -23.35 3.53 12.20
C PHE A 210 -23.75 2.45 13.20
N PHE A 211 -22.78 1.68 13.67
CA PHE A 211 -22.98 0.66 14.70
C PHE A 211 -22.58 1.21 16.07
N LEU A 212 -23.23 0.75 17.14
CA LEU A 212 -22.92 1.09 18.54
C LEU A 212 -21.43 0.90 18.89
N ASP A 213 -20.81 -0.14 18.36
CA ASP A 213 -19.41 -0.50 18.67
C ASP A 213 -18.37 0.39 17.95
N GLY A 214 -18.82 1.36 17.14
CA GLY A 214 -17.97 2.29 16.40
C GLY A 214 -17.71 1.89 14.94
N MET A 215 -18.16 0.72 14.48
CA MET A 215 -18.08 0.39 13.05
C MET A 215 -18.96 1.34 12.21
N THR A 216 -18.61 1.54 10.94
CA THR A 216 -19.40 2.34 9.98
C THR A 216 -19.37 1.73 8.59
N TYR A 217 -20.54 1.53 7.98
CA TYR A 217 -20.69 1.23 6.55
C TYR A 217 -21.17 2.47 5.78
N VAL A 218 -20.57 2.77 4.63
CA VAL A 218 -20.99 3.81 3.68
C VAL A 218 -21.14 3.18 2.30
N GLY A 219 -22.33 3.15 1.72
CA GLY A 219 -22.52 2.62 0.38
C GLY A 219 -23.93 2.14 0.09
N THR A 220 -24.03 1.25 -0.90
CA THR A 220 -25.31 0.81 -1.47
C THR A 220 -26.01 -0.27 -0.64
N PHE A 221 -27.34 -0.19 -0.58
CA PHE A 221 -28.24 -1.10 0.14
C PHE A 221 -29.27 -1.74 -0.80
N LYS A 222 -29.72 -2.94 -0.43
CA LYS A 222 -30.85 -3.64 -1.06
C LYS A 222 -31.57 -4.50 -0.03
N GLY A 223 -32.80 -4.13 0.34
CA GLY A 223 -33.62 -4.92 1.28
C GLY A 223 -32.96 -5.05 2.65
N ASP A 224 -32.62 -3.91 3.25
CA ASP A 224 -31.87 -3.77 4.52
C ASP A 224 -30.40 -4.25 4.53
N LEU A 225 -29.95 -5.04 3.55
CA LEU A 225 -28.58 -5.58 3.43
C LEU A 225 -27.62 -4.68 2.63
N PHE A 226 -26.32 -4.75 2.95
CA PHE A 226 -25.23 -4.16 2.15
C PHE A 226 -25.11 -4.88 0.80
N ASN A 227 -25.22 -4.16 -0.31
CA ASN A 227 -25.26 -4.78 -1.63
C ASN A 227 -24.93 -3.79 -2.77
N GLY A 228 -23.81 -4.00 -3.45
CA GLY A 228 -23.25 -3.12 -4.49
C GLY A 228 -21.87 -2.62 -4.06
N GLN A 229 -21.48 -1.39 -4.40
CA GLN A 229 -20.25 -0.80 -3.88
C GLN A 229 -20.45 -0.22 -2.47
N GLY A 230 -19.45 -0.37 -1.61
CA GLY A 230 -19.45 0.23 -0.28
C GLY A 230 -18.08 0.23 0.39
N ILE A 231 -17.98 1.05 1.44
CA ILE A 231 -16.85 1.15 2.36
C ILE A 231 -17.31 0.64 3.73
N MET A 232 -16.57 -0.27 4.35
CA MET A 232 -16.75 -0.66 5.75
C MET A 232 -15.53 -0.21 6.54
N ILE A 233 -15.74 0.39 7.70
CA ILE A 233 -14.72 0.83 8.65
C ILE A 233 -14.98 0.08 9.95
N TRP A 234 -13.99 -0.67 10.43
CA TRP A 234 -14.06 -1.39 11.71
C TRP A 234 -13.53 -0.52 12.86
N ASN A 235 -14.01 -0.79 14.06
CA ASN A 235 -13.55 -0.14 15.29
C ASN A 235 -12.10 -0.50 15.69
N THR A 236 -11.52 -1.51 15.05
CA THR A 236 -10.09 -1.86 15.08
C THR A 236 -9.20 -0.83 14.36
N GLY A 237 -9.75 -0.02 13.46
CA GLY A 237 -9.01 0.82 12.51
C GLY A 237 -8.83 0.19 11.13
N ASP A 238 -9.20 -1.08 10.94
CA ASP A 238 -9.25 -1.70 9.61
C ASP A 238 -10.33 -1.03 8.75
N TRP A 239 -10.17 -1.00 7.42
CA TRP A 239 -11.24 -0.61 6.51
C TRP A 239 -11.18 -1.34 5.17
N TYR A 240 -12.35 -1.50 4.54
CA TYR A 240 -12.56 -2.14 3.24
C TYR A 240 -13.28 -1.17 2.32
N ASN A 241 -12.96 -1.19 1.03
CA ASN A 241 -13.66 -0.47 -0.03
C ASN A 241 -13.77 -1.38 -1.26
N GLY A 242 -14.99 -1.77 -1.63
CA GLY A 242 -15.20 -2.72 -2.72
C GLY A 242 -16.65 -3.20 -2.79
N THR A 243 -16.84 -4.41 -3.33
CA THR A 243 -18.17 -4.94 -3.62
C THR A 243 -18.73 -5.76 -2.44
N PHE A 244 -20.01 -5.56 -2.16
CA PHE A 244 -20.80 -6.32 -1.20
C PHE A 244 -21.95 -7.05 -1.90
N VAL A 245 -22.29 -8.25 -1.44
CA VAL A 245 -23.50 -8.97 -1.85
C VAL A 245 -24.15 -9.58 -0.61
N ASN A 246 -25.41 -9.23 -0.35
CA ASN A 246 -26.19 -9.71 0.81
C ASN A 246 -25.51 -9.51 2.19
N GLY A 247 -24.65 -8.50 2.34
CA GLY A 247 -23.86 -8.25 3.55
C GLY A 247 -22.39 -8.68 3.46
N GLU A 248 -22.05 -9.65 2.60
CA GLU A 248 -20.70 -10.21 2.50
C GLU A 248 -19.80 -9.47 1.52
N ARG A 249 -18.49 -9.41 1.79
CA ARG A 249 -17.49 -8.85 0.87
C ARG A 249 -17.20 -9.85 -0.25
N MET A 250 -17.33 -9.40 -1.49
CA MET A 250 -17.27 -10.22 -2.71
C MET A 250 -16.56 -9.48 -3.84
N GLY A 251 -16.05 -10.21 -4.84
CA GLY A 251 -15.46 -9.61 -6.04
C GLY A 251 -14.29 -8.69 -5.72
N ASN A 252 -14.04 -7.68 -6.55
CA ASN A 252 -12.89 -6.79 -6.35
C ASN A 252 -13.11 -5.81 -5.17
N GLY A 253 -12.04 -5.56 -4.41
CA GLY A 253 -11.96 -4.53 -3.39
C GLY A 253 -10.54 -4.29 -2.88
N THR A 254 -10.42 -3.30 -1.98
CA THR A 254 -9.23 -2.99 -1.20
C THR A 254 -9.55 -3.22 0.28
N TYR A 255 -8.68 -3.89 1.02
CA TYR A 255 -8.71 -3.97 2.49
C TYR A 255 -7.42 -3.39 3.05
N THR A 256 -7.53 -2.44 3.96
CA THR A 256 -6.40 -1.85 4.69
C THR A 256 -6.52 -2.26 6.14
N PHE A 257 -5.44 -2.78 6.69
CA PHE A 257 -5.34 -3.21 8.08
C PHE A 257 -4.95 -2.02 8.97
N ALA A 258 -5.35 -2.06 10.24
CA ALA A 258 -4.99 -1.06 11.25
C ALA A 258 -3.46 -0.90 11.45
N ASP A 259 -2.68 -1.95 11.16
CA ASP A 259 -1.21 -1.93 11.17
C ASP A 259 -0.57 -1.43 9.87
N GLY A 260 -1.34 -0.89 8.94
CA GLY A 260 -0.87 -0.31 7.68
C GLY A 260 -0.59 -1.32 6.56
N ARG A 261 -0.79 -2.63 6.78
CA ARG A 261 -0.86 -3.59 5.65
C ARG A 261 -2.04 -3.24 4.74
N LYS A 262 -1.95 -3.59 3.46
CA LYS A 262 -2.99 -3.33 2.44
C LYS A 262 -3.13 -4.56 1.54
N TYR A 263 -4.33 -4.90 1.11
CA TYR A 263 -4.65 -5.92 0.11
C TYR A 263 -5.54 -5.29 -0.95
N VAL A 264 -5.26 -5.54 -2.23
CA VAL A 264 -6.05 -5.09 -3.39
C VAL A 264 -6.25 -6.31 -4.29
N GLY A 265 -7.48 -6.75 -4.47
CA GLY A 265 -7.74 -7.99 -5.22
C GLY A 265 -9.17 -8.50 -5.09
N GLU A 266 -9.37 -9.76 -5.47
CA GLU A 266 -10.66 -10.44 -5.38
C GLU A 266 -10.96 -10.92 -3.94
N PHE A 267 -12.25 -11.02 -3.63
CA PHE A 267 -12.82 -11.47 -2.37
C PHE A 267 -13.93 -12.50 -2.62
N ASN A 268 -14.03 -13.49 -1.73
CA ASN A 268 -15.11 -14.46 -1.72
C ASN A 268 -15.52 -14.74 -0.26
N ASN A 269 -16.80 -14.49 0.07
CA ASN A 269 -17.37 -14.61 1.42
C ASN A 269 -16.46 -14.01 2.52
N GLY A 270 -16.03 -12.76 2.34
CA GLY A 270 -15.18 -12.06 3.31
C GLY A 270 -13.67 -12.37 3.24
N GLN A 271 -13.25 -13.44 2.56
CA GLN A 271 -11.85 -13.88 2.49
C GLN A 271 -11.15 -13.40 1.21
N PHE A 272 -9.83 -13.20 1.26
CA PHE A 272 -9.01 -12.94 0.08
C PHE A 272 -9.05 -14.16 -0.87
N HIS A 273 -9.24 -13.90 -2.16
CA HIS A 273 -9.45 -14.91 -3.18
C HIS A 273 -8.86 -14.45 -4.53
N GLY A 274 -8.88 -15.32 -5.55
CA GLY A 274 -8.58 -14.95 -6.93
C GLY A 274 -7.21 -14.30 -7.08
N LYS A 275 -7.08 -13.29 -7.95
CA LYS A 275 -5.87 -12.47 -8.05
C LYS A 275 -5.86 -11.37 -6.99
N GLY A 276 -4.71 -11.17 -6.36
CA GLY A 276 -4.52 -10.10 -5.38
C GLY A 276 -3.08 -9.64 -5.23
N VAL A 277 -2.94 -8.41 -4.74
CA VAL A 277 -1.69 -7.77 -4.34
C VAL A 277 -1.80 -7.40 -2.88
N GLN A 278 -0.87 -7.87 -2.04
CA GLN A 278 -0.75 -7.48 -0.64
C GLN A 278 0.53 -6.67 -0.43
N THR A 279 0.49 -5.60 0.35
CA THR A 279 1.68 -4.80 0.72
C THR A 279 1.77 -4.61 2.24
N TRP A 280 2.99 -4.42 2.74
CA TRP A 280 3.30 -4.19 4.16
C TRP A 280 3.99 -2.84 4.37
N PRO A 281 3.95 -2.24 5.58
CA PRO A 281 4.58 -0.95 5.87
C PRO A 281 6.11 -0.89 5.67
N ASN A 282 6.79 -2.04 5.72
CA ASN A 282 8.24 -2.14 5.47
C ASN A 282 8.61 -2.08 3.97
N GLY A 283 7.62 -1.97 3.07
CA GLY A 283 7.83 -1.95 1.62
C GLY A 283 7.68 -3.32 0.94
N ASP A 284 7.46 -4.41 1.70
CA ASP A 284 7.21 -5.73 1.09
C ASP A 284 5.92 -5.72 0.27
N ARG A 285 5.89 -6.53 -0.78
CA ARG A 285 4.71 -6.76 -1.63
C ARG A 285 4.61 -8.23 -2.03
N PHE A 286 3.41 -8.77 -2.12
CA PHE A 286 3.14 -10.08 -2.73
C PHE A 286 2.09 -9.91 -3.83
N GLU A 287 2.37 -10.42 -5.02
CA GLU A 287 1.47 -10.42 -6.18
C GLU A 287 1.20 -11.86 -6.59
N GLY A 288 -0.04 -12.33 -6.55
CA GLY A 288 -0.31 -13.73 -6.85
C GLY A 288 -1.78 -14.13 -6.74
N ILE A 289 -1.99 -15.44 -6.62
CA ILE A 289 -3.30 -16.01 -6.36
C ILE A 289 -3.49 -16.18 -4.85
N PHE A 290 -4.69 -15.87 -4.38
CA PHE A 290 -5.14 -16.12 -3.02
C PHE A 290 -6.25 -17.19 -3.01
N ARG A 291 -6.25 -18.04 -1.98
CA ARG A 291 -7.29 -19.05 -1.74
C ARG A 291 -7.64 -19.05 -0.26
N ASN A 292 -8.90 -18.74 0.05
CA ASN A 292 -9.46 -18.73 1.41
C ASN A 292 -8.66 -17.86 2.42
N GLY A 293 -8.05 -16.77 1.95
CA GLY A 293 -7.16 -15.90 2.74
C GLY A 293 -5.66 -16.20 2.57
N GLU A 294 -5.28 -17.39 2.10
CA GLU A 294 -3.89 -17.83 2.00
C GLU A 294 -3.26 -17.55 0.63
N LYS A 295 -1.94 -17.31 0.60
CA LYS A 295 -1.14 -17.09 -0.61
C LYS A 295 -0.83 -18.42 -1.30
N THR A 296 -0.93 -18.52 -2.64
CA THR A 296 -0.38 -19.69 -3.36
C THR A 296 1.09 -19.51 -3.72
N LYS A 297 1.79 -20.64 -3.94
CA LYS A 297 3.22 -20.66 -4.29
C LYS A 297 3.57 -20.08 -5.66
N ASP A 298 2.56 -19.88 -6.51
CA ASP A 298 2.68 -19.35 -7.87
C ASP A 298 2.75 -17.81 -7.91
N GLY A 299 2.69 -17.15 -6.75
CA GLY A 299 2.84 -15.70 -6.60
C GLY A 299 4.28 -15.24 -6.36
N VAL A 300 4.55 -13.99 -6.71
CA VAL A 300 5.84 -13.31 -6.53
C VAL A 300 5.79 -12.46 -5.27
N TYR A 301 6.67 -12.75 -4.32
CA TYR A 301 6.97 -11.88 -3.19
C TYR A 301 8.12 -10.94 -3.59
N TYR A 302 7.96 -9.64 -3.37
CA TYR A 302 8.97 -8.59 -3.51
C TYR A 302 9.36 -8.14 -2.11
N LEU A 303 10.64 -8.29 -1.82
CA LEU A 303 11.31 -7.87 -0.59
C LEU A 303 11.91 -6.47 -0.77
N PRO A 304 12.43 -5.84 0.30
CA PRO A 304 13.02 -4.50 0.20
C PRO A 304 14.22 -4.50 -0.75
N TYR A 305 14.53 -3.32 -1.29
CA TYR A 305 15.55 -3.11 -2.32
C TYR A 305 15.31 -3.85 -3.66
N GLY A 306 14.17 -4.54 -3.84
CA GLY A 306 13.77 -5.16 -5.11
C GLY A 306 14.19 -6.62 -5.29
N ILE A 307 14.62 -7.29 -4.22
CA ILE A 307 14.78 -8.75 -4.20
C ILE A 307 13.41 -9.39 -4.42
N LYS A 308 13.34 -10.51 -5.14
CA LYS A 308 12.09 -11.26 -5.39
C LYS A 308 12.22 -12.71 -4.96
N TYR A 309 11.11 -13.30 -4.51
CA TYR A 309 10.97 -14.70 -4.14
C TYR A 309 9.71 -15.30 -4.78
N MET A 310 9.80 -16.55 -5.23
CA MET A 310 8.67 -17.38 -5.69
C MET A 310 8.86 -18.78 -5.12
N GLY A 311 7.86 -19.37 -4.47
CA GLY A 311 8.04 -20.66 -3.80
C GLY A 311 7.04 -20.94 -2.70
N GLU A 312 7.35 -21.93 -1.88
CA GLU A 312 6.47 -22.50 -0.87
C GLU A 312 6.47 -21.69 0.44
N TYR A 313 5.30 -21.68 1.11
CA TYR A 313 5.04 -20.85 2.28
C TYR A 313 4.47 -21.67 3.43
N LYS A 314 4.85 -21.31 4.66
CA LYS A 314 4.35 -21.91 5.90
C LYS A 314 4.30 -20.85 6.99
N ASN A 315 3.17 -20.74 7.68
CA ASN A 315 2.93 -19.71 8.70
C ASN A 315 3.27 -18.27 8.24
N GLY A 316 3.18 -18.00 6.92
CA GLY A 316 3.51 -16.71 6.31
C GLY A 316 4.98 -16.48 5.94
N ARG A 317 5.90 -17.41 6.26
CA ARG A 317 7.34 -17.39 5.94
C ARG A 317 7.66 -18.27 4.72
N PHE A 318 8.83 -18.08 4.11
CA PHE A 318 9.36 -18.94 3.06
C PHE A 318 9.83 -20.27 3.66
N ASP A 319 9.24 -21.40 3.26
CA ASP A 319 9.53 -22.73 3.81
C ASP A 319 9.17 -23.80 2.78
N GLY A 320 10.12 -24.68 2.45
CA GLY A 320 10.01 -25.61 1.32
C GLY A 320 10.89 -25.21 0.13
N GLN A 321 10.46 -25.48 -1.10
CA GLN A 321 11.23 -25.12 -2.30
C GLN A 321 10.90 -23.72 -2.81
N GLY A 322 11.91 -22.99 -3.30
CA GLY A 322 11.73 -21.66 -3.87
C GLY A 322 12.88 -21.16 -4.75
N VAL A 323 12.63 -20.04 -5.41
CA VAL A 323 13.55 -19.29 -6.27
C VAL A 323 13.62 -17.85 -5.76
N GLN A 324 14.83 -17.36 -5.47
CA GLN A 324 15.08 -15.98 -5.06
C GLN A 324 15.98 -15.28 -6.08
N THR A 325 15.64 -14.06 -6.47
CA THR A 325 16.43 -13.24 -7.42
C THR A 325 16.74 -11.87 -6.83
N TRP A 326 17.99 -11.43 -6.95
CA TRP A 326 18.45 -10.12 -6.47
C TRP A 326 18.50 -9.10 -7.63
N PRO A 327 18.37 -7.79 -7.34
CA PRO A 327 18.49 -6.72 -8.36
C PRO A 327 19.81 -6.72 -9.13
N SER A 328 20.86 -7.28 -8.53
CA SER A 328 22.18 -7.46 -9.14
C SER A 328 22.21 -8.48 -10.28
N GLY A 329 21.15 -9.27 -10.48
CA GLY A 329 21.09 -10.37 -11.44
C GLY A 329 21.40 -11.76 -10.85
N GLY A 330 21.77 -11.84 -9.57
CA GLY A 330 21.94 -13.13 -8.87
C GLY A 330 20.61 -13.89 -8.75
N ARG A 331 20.65 -15.22 -8.79
CA ARG A 331 19.49 -16.12 -8.67
C ARG A 331 19.81 -17.38 -7.87
N TYR A 332 19.12 -17.61 -6.77
CA TYR A 332 19.08 -18.86 -6.02
C TYR A 332 17.86 -19.69 -6.40
N GLU A 333 17.99 -21.02 -6.39
CA GLU A 333 16.93 -22.00 -6.57
C GLU A 333 17.23 -23.21 -5.69
N GLY A 334 16.35 -23.51 -4.73
CA GLY A 334 16.60 -24.55 -3.73
C GLY A 334 15.68 -24.44 -2.51
N SER A 335 16.20 -24.85 -1.35
CA SER A 335 15.40 -25.04 -0.13
C SER A 335 15.46 -23.83 0.81
N PHE A 336 14.34 -23.57 1.48
CA PHE A 336 14.17 -22.52 2.48
C PHE A 336 13.56 -23.09 3.76
N VAL A 337 13.95 -22.54 4.92
CA VAL A 337 13.32 -22.81 6.22
C VAL A 337 13.19 -21.50 6.98
N ASP A 338 11.99 -21.20 7.47
CA ASP A 338 11.69 -19.98 8.26
C ASP A 338 12.06 -18.62 7.60
N GLY A 339 12.34 -18.60 6.29
CA GLY A 339 12.84 -17.45 5.53
C GLY A 339 14.28 -17.59 5.04
N GLU A 340 15.09 -18.45 5.66
CA GLU A 340 16.52 -18.59 5.40
C GLU A 340 16.85 -19.62 4.31
N ILE A 341 17.86 -19.32 3.48
CA ILE A 341 18.39 -20.22 2.45
C ILE A 341 19.21 -21.33 3.12
N THR A 342 18.87 -22.60 2.85
CA THR A 342 19.46 -23.76 3.54
C THR A 342 19.36 -25.04 2.71
N GLY A 343 20.05 -26.11 3.13
CA GLY A 343 19.99 -27.40 2.44
C GLY A 343 20.57 -27.34 1.02
N ASN A 344 20.10 -28.19 0.11
CA ASN A 344 20.61 -28.21 -1.27
C ASN A 344 19.98 -27.11 -2.13
N GLY A 345 20.79 -26.51 -3.01
CA GLY A 345 20.34 -25.54 -4.00
C GLY A 345 21.38 -25.22 -5.09
N THR A 346 21.01 -24.30 -5.98
CA THR A 346 21.85 -23.72 -7.02
C THR A 346 21.81 -22.20 -6.91
N TYR A 347 22.97 -21.56 -6.75
CA TYR A 347 23.12 -20.10 -6.87
C TYR A 347 23.80 -19.77 -8.20
N THR A 348 23.17 -18.93 -9.02
CA THR A 348 23.75 -18.34 -10.23
C THR A 348 24.13 -16.89 -9.92
N PHE A 349 25.39 -16.56 -10.19
CA PHE A 349 25.97 -15.23 -10.01
C PHE A 349 25.61 -14.31 -11.19
N ALA A 350 25.70 -13.00 -10.97
CA ALA A 350 25.36 -11.98 -11.96
C ALA A 350 26.26 -11.98 -13.21
N ASP A 351 27.47 -12.54 -13.11
CA ASP A 351 28.43 -12.73 -14.20
C ASP A 351 28.17 -14.01 -15.03
N GLY A 352 27.20 -14.83 -14.63
CA GLY A 352 26.90 -16.13 -15.23
C GLY A 352 27.59 -17.32 -14.54
N GLY A 353 28.47 -17.07 -13.54
CA GLY A 353 29.04 -18.11 -12.69
C GLY A 353 27.97 -18.83 -11.88
N LYS A 354 28.30 -19.99 -11.29
CA LYS A 354 27.35 -20.80 -10.51
C LYS A 354 28.01 -21.47 -9.31
N TYR A 355 27.20 -21.78 -8.31
CA TYR A 355 27.46 -22.74 -7.24
C TYR A 355 26.29 -23.73 -7.18
N VAL A 356 26.56 -25.02 -7.05
CA VAL A 356 25.59 -26.10 -6.85
C VAL A 356 26.06 -26.94 -5.67
N GLY A 357 25.27 -27.04 -4.60
CA GLY A 357 25.70 -27.71 -3.37
C GLY A 357 24.81 -27.40 -2.16
N GLU A 358 25.37 -27.64 -0.98
CA GLU A 358 24.73 -27.40 0.31
C GLU A 358 24.87 -25.93 0.76
N PHE A 359 23.85 -25.44 1.47
CA PHE A 359 23.76 -24.08 2.01
C PHE A 359 23.42 -24.13 3.50
N ASN A 360 23.89 -23.15 4.26
CA ASN A 360 23.54 -22.95 5.66
C ASN A 360 23.45 -21.45 5.96
N ASN A 361 22.24 -20.96 6.28
CA ASN A 361 21.93 -19.55 6.51
C ASN A 361 22.46 -18.63 5.39
N GLY A 362 22.16 -18.98 4.14
CA GLY A 362 22.57 -18.25 2.94
C GLY A 362 24.00 -18.50 2.45
N LEU A 363 24.90 -19.04 3.29
CA LEU A 363 26.31 -19.27 2.94
C LEU A 363 26.53 -20.65 2.32
N PHE A 364 27.49 -20.79 1.41
CA PHE A 364 27.92 -22.08 0.88
C PHE A 364 28.51 -22.95 1.98
N HIS A 365 28.09 -24.21 2.03
CA HIS A 365 28.46 -25.17 3.06
C HIS A 365 28.61 -26.58 2.47
N GLY A 366 28.99 -27.56 3.30
CA GLY A 366 28.97 -28.99 2.93
C GLY A 366 29.72 -29.28 1.63
N LYS A 367 29.19 -30.17 0.79
CA LYS A 367 29.71 -30.45 -0.56
C LYS A 367 29.16 -29.46 -1.58
N GLY A 368 30.02 -28.96 -2.45
CA GLY A 368 29.61 -28.08 -3.53
C GLY A 368 30.53 -28.08 -4.75
N VAL A 369 29.96 -27.64 -5.87
CA VAL A 369 30.64 -27.39 -7.14
C VAL A 369 30.43 -25.93 -7.52
N GLN A 370 31.51 -25.17 -7.69
CA GLN A 370 31.48 -23.79 -8.16
C GLN A 370 32.08 -23.70 -9.58
N THR A 371 31.50 -22.91 -10.46
CA THR A 371 31.96 -22.70 -11.84
C THR A 371 31.99 -21.22 -12.19
N TRP A 372 33.03 -20.74 -12.85
CA TRP A 372 33.20 -19.33 -13.25
C TRP A 372 32.94 -19.12 -14.75
N PRO A 373 32.64 -17.88 -15.18
CA PRO A 373 32.37 -17.57 -16.60
C PRO A 373 33.55 -17.82 -17.54
N ASP A 374 34.77 -17.87 -17.00
CA ASP A 374 36.01 -18.17 -17.73
C ASP A 374 36.23 -19.68 -17.98
N GLY A 375 35.33 -20.54 -17.48
CA GLY A 375 35.41 -22.00 -17.61
C GLY A 375 36.12 -22.71 -16.46
N ASN A 376 36.66 -21.99 -15.46
CA ASN A 376 37.20 -22.62 -14.25
C ASN A 376 36.08 -23.31 -13.46
N ARG A 377 36.42 -24.40 -12.75
CA ARG A 377 35.51 -25.15 -11.87
C ARG A 377 36.22 -25.59 -10.59
N PHE A 378 35.54 -25.57 -9.46
CA PHE A 378 36.01 -26.14 -8.18
C PHE A 378 34.98 -27.14 -7.66
N GLU A 379 35.45 -28.23 -7.07
CA GLU A 379 34.63 -29.33 -6.53
C GLU A 379 35.25 -29.78 -5.20
N GLY A 380 34.52 -29.62 -4.09
CA GLY A 380 35.08 -29.87 -2.77
C GLY A 380 34.13 -29.53 -1.62
N ILE A 381 34.71 -29.36 -0.42
CA ILE A 381 33.96 -28.91 0.75
C ILE A 381 34.01 -27.38 0.86
N PHE A 382 32.88 -26.79 1.22
CA PHE A 382 32.73 -25.38 1.55
C PHE A 382 32.37 -25.23 3.03
N LYS A 383 32.85 -24.18 3.66
CA LYS A 383 32.55 -23.85 5.05
C LYS A 383 32.36 -22.34 5.19
N ASN A 384 31.11 -21.90 5.05
CA ASN A 384 30.73 -20.49 5.15
C ASN A 384 31.42 -19.67 4.05
N ASP A 385 31.12 -20.02 2.80
CA ASP A 385 31.75 -19.52 1.55
C ASP A 385 33.23 -19.87 1.35
N GLU A 386 33.99 -20.17 2.40
CA GLU A 386 35.39 -20.58 2.29
C GLU A 386 35.55 -21.99 1.70
N LYS A 387 36.45 -22.14 0.72
CA LYS A 387 36.81 -23.41 0.09
C LYS A 387 37.84 -24.16 0.94
N THR A 388 37.65 -25.45 1.16
CA THR A 388 38.71 -26.30 1.75
C THR A 388 39.82 -26.60 0.75
N LYS A 389 41.08 -26.64 1.22
CA LYS A 389 42.28 -26.98 0.41
C LYS A 389 42.21 -28.35 -0.28
N ASP A 390 41.43 -29.28 0.26
CA ASP A 390 41.32 -30.66 -0.20
C ASP A 390 40.36 -30.82 -1.40
N GLY A 391 39.76 -29.71 -1.88
CA GLY A 391 38.93 -29.66 -3.07
C GLY A 391 39.74 -29.52 -4.37
N VAL A 392 39.17 -30.05 -5.46
CA VAL A 392 39.79 -30.08 -6.79
C VAL A 392 39.34 -28.88 -7.62
N TYR A 393 40.30 -28.07 -8.06
CA TYR A 393 40.11 -27.01 -9.03
C TYR A 393 40.46 -27.53 -10.44
N TYR A 394 39.64 -27.22 -11.43
CA TYR A 394 39.77 -27.62 -12.82
C TYR A 394 39.87 -26.34 -13.66
N LEU A 395 40.91 -26.25 -14.48
CA LEU A 395 41.16 -25.14 -15.39
C LEU A 395 40.48 -25.40 -16.75
N PRO A 396 40.24 -24.36 -17.58
CA PRO A 396 39.49 -24.52 -18.84
C PRO A 396 40.19 -25.39 -19.88
N ASP A 397 41.51 -25.56 -19.75
CA ASP A 397 42.35 -26.46 -20.56
C ASP A 397 42.40 -27.91 -20.04
N GLY A 398 41.63 -28.23 -19.00
CA GLY A 398 41.54 -29.56 -18.40
C GLY A 398 42.63 -29.89 -17.37
N ARG A 399 43.56 -28.97 -17.07
CA ARG A 399 44.47 -29.11 -15.92
C ARG A 399 43.68 -29.17 -14.61
N LYS A 400 44.21 -29.87 -13.61
CA LYS A 400 43.62 -30.02 -12.27
C LYS A 400 44.59 -29.57 -11.19
N TYR A 401 44.10 -28.86 -10.19
CA TYR A 401 44.87 -28.41 -9.03
C TYR A 401 44.19 -28.84 -7.72
N VAL A 402 44.99 -29.23 -6.73
CA VAL A 402 44.56 -29.48 -5.33
C VAL A 402 45.58 -28.83 -4.41
N GLY A 403 45.16 -28.00 -3.46
CA GLY A 403 46.10 -27.24 -2.63
C GLY A 403 45.52 -25.96 -2.04
N GLU A 404 46.40 -25.02 -1.74
CA GLU A 404 46.08 -23.75 -1.10
C GLU A 404 45.56 -22.70 -2.09
N TYR A 405 44.65 -21.83 -1.62
CA TYR A 405 44.04 -20.78 -2.41
C TYR A 405 44.05 -19.47 -1.64
N LYS A 406 44.23 -18.34 -2.34
CA LYS A 406 44.18 -17.01 -1.73
C LYS A 406 43.60 -16.01 -2.72
N ASN A 407 42.64 -15.18 -2.27
CA ASN A 407 41.95 -14.20 -3.11
C ASN A 407 41.43 -14.79 -4.45
N GLY A 408 40.97 -16.05 -4.42
CA GLY A 408 40.48 -16.78 -5.60
C GLY A 408 41.57 -17.36 -6.53
N ARG A 409 42.85 -17.11 -6.28
CA ARG A 409 43.99 -17.62 -7.08
C ARG A 409 44.67 -18.81 -6.40
N LEU A 410 45.43 -19.57 -7.18
CA LEU A 410 46.31 -20.64 -6.68
C LEU A 410 47.55 -19.98 -6.07
N GLU A 411 47.74 -20.11 -4.76
CA GLU A 411 48.84 -19.50 -4.00
C GLU A 411 49.08 -20.31 -2.73
N GLY A 412 50.35 -20.62 -2.43
CA GLY A 412 50.73 -21.56 -1.37
C GLY A 412 51.17 -22.91 -1.94
N GLN A 413 51.07 -23.98 -1.15
CA GLN A 413 51.43 -25.34 -1.58
C GLN A 413 50.28 -26.01 -2.33
N GLY A 414 50.60 -26.73 -3.41
CA GLY A 414 49.61 -27.56 -4.11
C GLY A 414 50.19 -28.51 -5.16
N ILE A 415 49.31 -29.35 -5.69
CA ILE A 415 49.57 -30.33 -6.74
C ILE A 415 48.80 -29.92 -7.99
N MET A 416 49.50 -29.67 -9.10
CA MET A 416 48.93 -29.45 -10.43
C MET A 416 49.12 -30.71 -11.28
N THR A 417 48.12 -31.10 -12.06
CA THR A 417 48.13 -32.26 -12.97
C THR A 417 47.64 -31.84 -14.34
N TRP A 418 48.38 -32.19 -15.39
CA TRP A 418 48.06 -31.90 -16.78
C TRP A 418 47.28 -33.05 -17.44
N THR A 419 46.63 -32.75 -18.57
CA THR A 419 45.77 -33.70 -19.31
C THR A 419 46.53 -34.87 -19.92
N ASN A 420 47.84 -34.74 -20.13
CA ASN A 420 48.75 -35.81 -20.56
C ASN A 420 49.24 -36.71 -19.40
N GLY A 421 48.95 -36.35 -18.14
CA GLY A 421 49.41 -37.07 -16.94
C GLY A 421 50.68 -36.49 -16.29
N ASP A 422 51.26 -35.40 -16.81
CA ASP A 422 52.33 -34.69 -16.10
C ASP A 422 51.79 -34.12 -14.77
N ARG A 423 52.63 -34.08 -13.73
CA ARG A 423 52.31 -33.59 -12.39
C ARG A 423 53.38 -32.63 -11.88
N TYR A 424 52.97 -31.59 -11.18
CA TYR A 424 53.83 -30.75 -10.34
C TYR A 424 53.29 -30.75 -8.91
N GLU A 425 54.17 -30.68 -7.92
CA GLU A 425 53.86 -30.58 -6.50
C GLU A 425 54.85 -29.62 -5.83
N GLY A 426 54.36 -28.51 -5.28
CA GLY A 426 55.20 -27.46 -4.72
C GLY A 426 54.49 -26.12 -4.61
N SER A 427 55.25 -25.03 -4.68
CA SER A 427 54.77 -23.70 -4.35
C SER A 427 54.20 -22.96 -5.56
N PHE A 428 53.10 -22.23 -5.36
CA PHE A 428 52.45 -21.38 -6.35
C PHE A 428 52.36 -19.93 -5.87
N LEU A 429 52.49 -18.99 -6.81
CA LEU A 429 52.19 -17.57 -6.59
C LEU A 429 51.48 -17.01 -7.82
N TYR A 430 50.33 -16.37 -7.61
CA TYR A 430 49.46 -15.85 -8.67
C TYR A 430 49.04 -16.87 -9.76
N GLY A 431 49.13 -18.17 -9.49
CA GLY A 431 48.88 -19.26 -10.45
C GLY A 431 50.12 -19.87 -11.11
N GLU A 432 51.29 -19.23 -11.01
CA GLU A 432 52.56 -19.70 -11.60
C GLU A 432 53.35 -20.56 -10.60
N ARG A 433 54.06 -21.59 -11.08
CA ARG A 433 55.01 -22.36 -10.25
C ARG A 433 56.19 -21.49 -9.82
N THR A 434 56.56 -21.58 -8.54
CA THR A 434 57.61 -20.76 -7.92
C THR A 434 58.27 -21.50 -6.76
N GLY A 435 59.40 -20.98 -6.26
CA GLY A 435 60.10 -21.56 -5.11
C GLY A 435 60.48 -23.03 -5.33
N SER A 436 60.51 -23.84 -4.27
CA SER A 436 60.80 -25.27 -4.39
C SER A 436 59.57 -26.06 -4.86
N GLY A 437 59.80 -27.08 -5.68
CA GLY A 437 58.80 -28.08 -6.06
C GLY A 437 59.37 -29.30 -6.79
N THR A 438 58.50 -30.27 -7.06
CA THR A 438 58.76 -31.51 -7.80
C THR A 438 57.89 -31.52 -9.05
N SER A 439 58.48 -31.66 -10.23
CA SER A 439 57.77 -31.97 -11.48
C SER A 439 58.03 -33.44 -11.85
N THR A 440 57.00 -34.15 -12.30
CA THR A 440 57.09 -35.53 -12.83
C THR A 440 56.33 -35.57 -14.14
N LEU A 441 57.00 -35.89 -15.24
CA LEU A 441 56.38 -36.03 -16.55
C LEU A 441 55.76 -37.42 -16.70
N SER A 442 54.76 -37.50 -17.56
CA SER A 442 54.12 -38.73 -18.06
C SER A 442 55.10 -39.72 -18.70
N SER A 443 56.27 -39.26 -19.15
CA SER A 443 57.39 -40.11 -19.59
C SER A 443 58.13 -40.83 -18.46
N GLY A 444 57.91 -40.43 -17.20
CA GLY A 444 58.67 -40.88 -16.03
C GLY A 444 59.87 -39.99 -15.67
N GLU A 445 60.18 -38.95 -16.45
CA GLU A 445 61.18 -37.96 -16.05
C GLU A 445 60.73 -37.18 -14.81
N LYS A 446 61.66 -36.90 -13.89
CA LYS A 446 61.39 -36.19 -12.65
C LYS A 446 62.39 -35.06 -12.42
N TYR A 447 61.91 -33.87 -12.08
CA TYR A 447 62.72 -32.75 -11.57
C TYR A 447 62.33 -32.43 -10.13
N VAL A 448 63.29 -32.13 -9.28
CA VAL A 448 63.11 -31.64 -7.90
C VAL A 448 64.02 -30.45 -7.69
N GLY A 449 63.49 -29.26 -7.41
CA GLY A 449 64.30 -28.05 -7.27
C GLY A 449 63.51 -26.75 -7.36
N GLU A 450 64.22 -25.68 -7.73
CA GLU A 450 63.73 -24.31 -7.78
C GLU A 450 62.98 -23.98 -9.10
N PHE A 451 61.90 -23.21 -8.96
CA PHE A 451 61.05 -22.70 -10.01
C PHE A 451 60.90 -21.19 -9.87
N LYS A 452 60.72 -20.50 -11.01
CA LYS A 452 60.42 -19.07 -11.06
C LYS A 452 59.65 -18.76 -12.34
N ASN A 453 58.58 -17.97 -12.21
CA ASN A 453 57.73 -17.53 -13.31
C ASN A 453 57.29 -18.71 -14.22
N ASP A 454 56.80 -19.76 -13.57
CA ASP A 454 56.34 -21.02 -14.18
C ASP A 454 57.41 -21.84 -14.94
N GLN A 455 58.70 -21.50 -14.81
CA GLN A 455 59.84 -22.21 -15.40
C GLN A 455 60.76 -22.82 -14.33
N ILE A 456 61.44 -23.93 -14.68
CA ILE A 456 62.54 -24.48 -13.88
C ILE A 456 63.71 -23.49 -13.90
N ASN A 457 64.11 -22.98 -12.74
CA ASN A 457 65.05 -21.86 -12.64
C ASN A 457 65.66 -21.78 -11.23
N GLY A 458 66.99 -21.83 -11.13
CA GLY A 458 67.70 -22.00 -9.87
C GLY A 458 68.33 -23.39 -9.74
N ARG A 459 68.58 -23.87 -8.51
CA ARG A 459 69.17 -25.19 -8.24
C ARG A 459 68.14 -26.31 -8.27
N GLY A 460 68.52 -27.46 -8.82
CA GLY A 460 67.70 -28.67 -8.73
C GLY A 460 68.34 -29.93 -9.31
N VAL A 461 67.56 -31.01 -9.24
CA VAL A 461 67.93 -32.37 -9.63
C VAL A 461 66.92 -32.88 -10.67
N GLN A 462 67.36 -33.16 -11.89
CA GLN A 462 66.57 -33.89 -12.91
C GLN A 462 66.99 -35.37 -12.93
N THR A 463 66.04 -36.28 -13.12
CA THR A 463 66.24 -37.73 -13.17
C THR A 463 65.44 -38.29 -14.34
N TRP A 464 66.02 -39.20 -15.12
CA TRP A 464 65.42 -39.81 -16.30
C TRP A 464 64.94 -41.25 -16.02
N PRO A 465 63.98 -41.80 -16.82
CA PRO A 465 63.46 -43.15 -16.62
C PRO A 465 64.50 -44.28 -16.71
N ASN A 466 65.65 -44.03 -17.34
CA ASN A 466 66.79 -44.96 -17.39
C ASN A 466 67.63 -44.95 -16.10
N GLY A 467 67.37 -44.02 -15.17
CA GLY A 467 68.10 -43.83 -13.92
C GLY A 467 69.27 -42.83 -13.99
N ASP A 468 69.52 -42.19 -15.14
CA ASP A 468 70.45 -41.05 -15.19
C ASP A 468 69.91 -39.90 -14.32
N ARG A 469 70.80 -39.13 -13.70
CA ARG A 469 70.48 -37.97 -12.88
C ARG A 469 71.40 -36.79 -13.23
N TYR A 470 70.90 -35.57 -13.13
CA TYR A 470 71.69 -34.34 -13.21
C TYR A 470 71.34 -33.45 -12.04
N GLU A 471 72.34 -32.88 -11.37
CA GLU A 471 72.22 -31.94 -10.27
C GLU A 471 72.99 -30.65 -10.61
N GLY A 472 72.34 -29.50 -10.51
CA GLY A 472 73.01 -28.24 -10.81
C GLY A 472 72.06 -27.05 -10.89
N VAL A 473 72.58 -25.94 -11.45
CA VAL A 473 71.77 -24.76 -11.76
C VAL A 473 71.09 -24.94 -13.12
N PHE A 474 69.85 -24.49 -13.20
CA PHE A 474 69.03 -24.36 -14.40
C PHE A 474 68.65 -22.88 -14.60
N ILE A 475 68.50 -22.46 -15.85
CA ILE A 475 68.01 -21.13 -16.23
C ILE A 475 66.95 -21.33 -17.31
N ASN A 476 65.74 -20.84 -17.07
CA ASN A 476 64.62 -20.85 -18.02
C ASN A 476 64.30 -22.25 -18.61
N GLY A 477 64.43 -23.31 -17.79
CA GLY A 477 64.26 -24.71 -18.20
C GLY A 477 65.54 -25.41 -18.65
N GLU A 478 66.57 -24.68 -19.09
CA GLU A 478 67.82 -25.27 -19.55
C GLU A 478 68.80 -25.53 -18.40
N LYS A 479 69.42 -26.72 -18.40
CA LYS A 479 70.58 -27.04 -17.55
C LYS A 479 71.73 -26.07 -17.86
N THR A 480 72.47 -25.60 -16.86
CA THR A 480 73.72 -24.84 -17.07
C THR A 480 74.95 -25.76 -17.15
N LYS A 481 75.98 -25.34 -17.91
CA LYS A 481 77.17 -26.16 -18.27
C LYS A 481 78.11 -26.57 -17.10
N ASN A 482 77.70 -26.35 -15.85
CA ASN A 482 78.54 -26.49 -14.65
C ASN A 482 77.93 -27.43 -13.59
N GLY A 483 76.92 -28.25 -13.94
CA GLY A 483 76.34 -29.24 -13.02
C GLY A 483 77.03 -30.61 -13.03
N VAL A 484 76.50 -31.52 -12.23
CA VAL A 484 76.96 -32.90 -12.03
C VAL A 484 75.94 -33.88 -12.62
N TYR A 485 76.32 -34.67 -13.61
CA TYR A 485 75.58 -35.89 -13.98
C TYR A 485 75.98 -37.05 -13.09
N TYR A 486 75.05 -37.96 -12.84
CA TYR A 486 75.25 -39.28 -12.22
C TYR A 486 74.57 -40.31 -13.10
N PHE A 487 75.15 -41.51 -13.22
CA PHE A 487 74.65 -42.59 -14.07
C PHE A 487 74.22 -43.81 -13.24
N PRO A 488 73.31 -44.68 -13.72
CA PRO A 488 72.83 -45.88 -13.00
C PRO A 488 73.92 -46.84 -12.52
N ASN A 489 75.10 -46.81 -13.17
CA ASN A 489 76.26 -47.63 -12.81
C ASN A 489 77.16 -47.00 -11.73
N GLY A 490 76.76 -45.87 -11.13
CA GLY A 490 77.53 -45.17 -10.11
C GLY A 490 78.67 -44.29 -10.64
N ALA A 491 78.74 -44.05 -11.95
CA ALA A 491 79.64 -43.03 -12.49
C ALA A 491 79.07 -41.61 -12.32
N GLU A 492 79.94 -40.59 -12.35
CA GLU A 492 79.60 -39.18 -12.18
C GLU A 492 80.36 -38.31 -13.18
N TYR A 493 79.77 -37.21 -13.67
CA TYR A 493 80.42 -36.25 -14.57
C TYR A 493 80.16 -34.80 -14.17
N VAL A 494 81.22 -34.03 -13.96
CA VAL A 494 81.19 -32.58 -13.65
C VAL A 494 81.80 -31.81 -14.81
N GLY A 495 80.98 -31.11 -15.60
CA GLY A 495 81.52 -30.28 -16.68
C GLY A 495 80.56 -29.90 -17.81
N PRO A 496 81.10 -29.20 -18.83
CA PRO A 496 80.34 -28.65 -19.94
C PRO A 496 79.89 -29.71 -20.95
N TYR A 497 78.87 -29.34 -21.71
CA TYR A 497 78.32 -30.13 -22.81
C TYR A 497 77.95 -29.24 -23.99
N ASN A 498 77.87 -29.85 -25.16
CA ASN A 498 77.45 -29.22 -26.40
C ASN A 498 75.92 -29.23 -26.55
N ASN A 499 75.44 -28.57 -27.61
CA ASN A 499 74.01 -28.38 -27.88
C ASN A 499 73.25 -29.70 -28.12
N ASN A 500 73.95 -30.82 -28.36
CA ASN A 500 73.38 -32.16 -28.48
C ASN A 500 73.35 -32.92 -27.13
N GLY A 501 73.55 -32.23 -26.00
CA GLY A 501 73.53 -32.78 -24.65
C GLY A 501 74.74 -33.66 -24.28
N ARG A 502 75.75 -33.73 -25.14
CA ARG A 502 76.94 -34.58 -24.92
C ARG A 502 78.09 -33.81 -24.28
N PHE A 503 78.87 -34.47 -23.43
CA PHE A 503 80.04 -33.88 -22.75
C PHE A 503 81.03 -33.33 -23.78
N ASP A 504 81.42 -32.06 -23.61
CA ASP A 504 82.12 -31.27 -24.64
C ASP A 504 82.80 -30.06 -23.98
N GLY A 505 84.13 -29.98 -24.11
CA GLY A 505 84.98 -29.06 -23.32
C GLY A 505 85.61 -29.72 -22.08
N GLN A 506 86.29 -28.93 -21.24
CA GLN A 506 87.04 -29.40 -20.09
C GLN A 506 86.14 -29.82 -18.92
N GLY A 507 86.17 -31.10 -18.51
CA GLY A 507 85.35 -31.64 -17.42
C GLY A 507 86.00 -32.81 -16.68
N ILE A 508 85.30 -33.33 -15.67
CA ILE A 508 85.74 -34.41 -14.79
C ILE A 508 84.74 -35.56 -14.89
N MET A 509 85.19 -36.79 -15.11
CA MET A 509 84.37 -38.00 -15.03
C MET A 509 84.95 -38.92 -13.95
N THR A 510 84.11 -39.42 -13.05
CA THR A 510 84.48 -40.32 -11.95
C THR A 510 83.72 -41.65 -12.10
N TRP A 511 84.32 -42.78 -11.72
CA TRP A 511 83.66 -44.10 -11.70
C TRP A 511 83.83 -44.77 -10.33
N THR A 512 82.75 -45.35 -9.80
CA THR A 512 82.79 -46.15 -8.56
C THR A 512 83.43 -47.53 -8.70
N ASN A 513 83.59 -48.05 -9.93
CA ASN A 513 84.30 -49.30 -10.22
C ASN A 513 84.99 -49.21 -11.61
N GLY A 514 86.19 -49.79 -11.73
CA GLY A 514 86.94 -49.89 -13.00
C GLY A 514 86.25 -50.81 -14.03
N ASP A 515 86.65 -50.85 -15.30
CA ASP A 515 88.03 -50.73 -15.82
C ASP A 515 88.48 -49.34 -16.33
N ARG A 516 87.56 -48.37 -16.46
CA ARG A 516 87.82 -47.09 -17.18
C ARG A 516 88.62 -46.04 -16.40
N GLY A 517 89.32 -46.45 -15.34
CA GLY A 517 89.91 -45.57 -14.35
C GLY A 517 88.94 -45.22 -13.22
N GLU A 518 89.44 -44.52 -12.22
CA GLU A 518 88.65 -43.91 -11.14
C GLU A 518 88.20 -42.51 -11.54
N LYS A 519 89.07 -41.73 -12.19
CA LYS A 519 88.82 -40.31 -12.45
C LYS A 519 89.55 -39.78 -13.69
N TYR A 520 88.82 -39.29 -14.67
CA TYR A 520 89.33 -38.49 -15.79
C TYR A 520 89.12 -36.99 -15.51
N VAL A 521 90.10 -36.15 -15.81
CA VAL A 521 90.04 -34.68 -15.74
C VAL A 521 90.63 -34.12 -17.03
N GLY A 522 89.83 -33.64 -17.96
CA GLY A 522 90.33 -33.20 -19.27
C GLY A 522 89.24 -32.79 -20.25
N GLU A 523 89.63 -32.55 -21.49
CA GLU A 523 88.70 -32.21 -22.56
C GLU A 523 87.84 -33.42 -22.97
N PHE A 524 86.59 -33.13 -23.30
CA PHE A 524 85.65 -34.04 -23.93
C PHE A 524 85.22 -33.46 -25.28
N LYS A 525 84.77 -34.33 -26.19
CA LYS A 525 84.13 -33.95 -27.44
C LYS A 525 83.08 -34.99 -27.81
N ASN A 526 81.85 -34.56 -28.03
CA ASN A 526 80.70 -35.44 -28.33
C ASN A 526 80.56 -36.65 -27.38
N GLY A 527 80.90 -36.48 -26.10
CA GLY A 527 80.77 -37.50 -25.04
C GLY A 527 81.99 -38.43 -24.87
N GLN A 528 83.07 -38.23 -25.63
CA GLN A 528 84.31 -39.02 -25.55
C GLN A 528 85.48 -38.16 -25.06
N PHE A 529 86.49 -38.77 -24.44
CA PHE A 529 87.74 -38.08 -24.09
C PHE A 529 88.41 -37.52 -25.37
N HIS A 530 88.84 -36.27 -25.32
CA HIS A 530 89.47 -35.57 -26.44
C HIS A 530 90.50 -34.57 -25.92
N GLY A 531 91.31 -33.98 -26.80
CA GLY A 531 92.27 -32.94 -26.43
C GLY A 531 93.24 -33.42 -25.34
N LYS A 532 93.66 -32.53 -24.43
CA LYS A 532 94.49 -32.94 -23.26
C LYS A 532 93.61 -33.37 -22.08
N GLY A 533 94.02 -34.44 -21.39
CA GLY A 533 93.36 -34.90 -20.17
C GLY A 533 94.22 -35.81 -19.28
N VAL A 534 93.84 -35.87 -18.00
CA VAL A 534 94.43 -36.67 -16.92
C VAL A 534 93.48 -37.81 -16.56
N GLN A 535 93.75 -39.04 -17.00
CA GLN A 535 93.05 -40.24 -16.53
C GLN A 535 93.80 -40.84 -15.33
N THR A 536 93.09 -41.10 -14.25
CA THR A 536 93.61 -41.60 -12.97
C THR A 536 92.89 -42.89 -12.60
N TRP A 537 93.59 -43.84 -11.98
CA TRP A 537 93.06 -45.14 -11.55
C TRP A 537 93.03 -45.27 -10.02
N PRO A 538 92.26 -46.22 -9.45
CA PRO A 538 92.24 -46.46 -7.99
C PRO A 538 93.60 -46.86 -7.39
N SER A 539 94.58 -47.20 -8.23
CA SER A 539 95.98 -47.43 -7.87
C SER A 539 96.78 -46.15 -7.61
N GLY A 540 96.23 -44.98 -7.95
CA GLY A 540 96.94 -43.69 -7.97
C GLY A 540 97.73 -43.40 -9.25
N ASP A 541 97.81 -44.35 -10.19
CA ASP A 541 98.42 -44.13 -11.51
C ASP A 541 97.71 -43.00 -12.26
N ARG A 542 98.46 -42.15 -12.97
CA ARG A 542 97.89 -41.13 -13.87
C ARG A 542 98.52 -41.14 -15.27
N TYR A 543 97.67 -41.13 -16.28
CA TYR A 543 98.01 -40.78 -17.67
C TYR A 543 97.58 -39.34 -17.92
N GLU A 544 98.51 -38.42 -18.15
CA GLU A 544 98.24 -37.02 -18.53
C GLU A 544 98.75 -36.76 -19.95
N GLY A 545 97.90 -36.97 -20.95
CA GLY A 545 98.29 -36.91 -22.36
C GLY A 545 97.14 -36.49 -23.26
N THR A 546 97.33 -36.64 -24.57
CA THR A 546 96.28 -36.31 -25.55
C THR A 546 95.34 -37.50 -25.74
N PHE A 547 94.06 -37.24 -25.95
CA PHE A 547 93.03 -38.22 -26.29
C PHE A 547 92.38 -37.87 -27.64
N VAL A 548 91.98 -38.88 -28.38
CA VAL A 548 91.17 -38.75 -29.60
C VAL A 548 90.05 -39.80 -29.55
N ASN A 549 88.80 -39.36 -29.63
CA ASN A 549 87.59 -40.20 -29.65
C ASN A 549 87.50 -41.24 -28.51
N GLY A 550 88.09 -40.92 -27.34
CA GLY A 550 88.17 -41.79 -26.17
C GLY A 550 89.47 -42.60 -26.03
N GLU A 551 90.30 -42.68 -27.08
CA GLU A 551 91.56 -43.41 -27.08
C GLU A 551 92.75 -42.50 -26.71
N ARG A 552 93.81 -43.08 -26.14
CA ARG A 552 95.02 -42.36 -25.71
C ARG A 552 96.01 -42.23 -26.87
N THR A 553 96.47 -41.02 -27.13
CA THR A 553 97.38 -40.69 -28.23
C THR A 553 98.60 -39.93 -27.72
N GLY A 554 99.73 -40.62 -27.53
CA GLY A 554 101.02 -40.02 -27.18
C GLY A 554 101.41 -40.10 -25.70
N ASN A 555 102.60 -39.60 -25.39
CA ASN A 555 103.26 -39.71 -24.08
C ASN A 555 102.84 -38.59 -23.09
N VAL A 556 103.13 -38.78 -21.81
CA VAL A 556 102.47 -38.11 -20.67
C VAL A 556 103.25 -36.91 -20.09
N VAL A 557 102.69 -35.67 -20.11
CA VAL A 557 103.15 -34.49 -19.30
C VAL A 557 102.26 -33.20 -19.33
N SER A 558 101.80 -32.76 -18.15
CA SER A 558 101.60 -31.37 -17.61
C SER A 558 100.66 -30.29 -18.25
N ALA A 559 100.24 -29.29 -17.43
CA ALA A 559 98.99 -28.47 -17.57
C ALA A 559 99.10 -26.90 -17.44
N PHE A 560 97.93 -26.20 -17.44
CA PHE A 560 97.62 -24.73 -17.23
C PHE A 560 97.85 -23.72 -18.42
N GLY A 561 97.16 -22.56 -18.58
CA GLY A 561 95.88 -22.01 -18.02
C GLY A 561 95.60 -20.46 -18.20
N ASN A 562 94.36 -20.04 -18.58
CA ASN A 562 93.65 -18.68 -18.53
C ASN A 562 94.29 -17.41 -19.18
N GLY A 563 93.65 -16.23 -19.44
CA GLY A 563 92.30 -15.54 -19.29
C GLY A 563 92.38 -14.12 -19.97
N ASP A 564 91.47 -13.11 -20.08
CA ASP A 564 90.03 -12.75 -19.79
C ASP A 564 89.61 -11.59 -20.82
N ALA A 565 88.78 -10.51 -20.72
CA ALA A 565 87.88 -9.81 -19.73
C ALA A 565 86.96 -8.66 -20.35
N LYS A 566 85.88 -8.24 -19.64
CA LYS A 566 85.32 -6.83 -19.40
C LYS A 566 84.57 -5.89 -20.43
N THR A 567 83.23 -5.69 -20.23
CA THR A 567 82.40 -4.43 -19.93
C THR A 567 82.44 -3.11 -20.79
N PRO A 568 81.56 -2.05 -20.63
CA PRO A 568 80.19 -1.84 -20.00
C PRO A 568 79.14 -0.88 -20.71
N SER A 569 77.92 -0.70 -20.11
CA SER A 569 77.04 0.54 -20.02
C SER A 569 76.24 1.13 -21.24
N SER A 570 75.18 1.97 -21.17
CA SER A 570 74.07 2.28 -20.18
C SER A 570 73.00 3.34 -20.71
N ILE A 571 71.98 3.73 -19.91
CA ILE A 571 71.05 4.94 -19.98
C ILE A 571 69.65 4.81 -20.72
N SER A 572 68.72 5.77 -20.52
CA SER A 572 67.23 5.78 -20.75
C SER A 572 66.69 7.12 -21.38
N SER A 573 65.40 7.61 -21.43
CA SER A 573 64.12 7.36 -20.69
C SER A 573 62.86 8.12 -21.27
N PHE A 574 61.61 7.62 -21.04
CA PHE A 574 60.21 8.22 -20.96
C PHE A 574 59.75 9.44 -21.84
N PHE A 575 58.63 9.44 -22.62
CA PHE A 575 57.15 9.39 -22.38
C PHE A 575 56.50 10.67 -21.76
N SER A 576 55.28 11.20 -22.09
CA SER A 576 54.15 10.91 -23.05
C SER A 576 53.44 12.27 -23.46
N THR A 577 52.18 12.57 -23.87
CA THR A 577 50.79 11.96 -23.91
C THR A 577 49.87 12.65 -25.00
N SER A 578 48.50 12.65 -24.93
CA SER A 578 47.56 13.12 -26.01
C SER A 578 46.21 13.79 -25.58
N ALA A 579 45.32 14.16 -26.54
CA ALA A 579 44.04 14.95 -26.43
C ALA A 579 42.74 14.04 -26.50
N PRO A 580 41.47 14.41 -26.92
CA PRO A 580 40.87 15.63 -27.54
C PRO A 580 39.38 16.02 -27.17
N LEU A 581 38.72 16.81 -28.07
CA LEU A 581 37.36 17.42 -28.12
C LEU A 581 36.08 16.53 -27.98
N GLN A 582 34.91 17.17 -27.69
CA GLN A 582 33.56 17.09 -28.37
C GLN A 582 32.44 17.78 -27.53
N THR A 583 31.19 18.14 -27.95
CA THR A 583 30.61 18.83 -29.15
C THR A 583 29.25 19.52 -28.76
N SER A 584 28.44 20.07 -29.69
CA SER A 584 27.16 20.80 -29.45
C SER A 584 25.97 20.41 -30.36
N SER A 585 24.71 20.74 -30.00
CA SER A 585 23.63 21.23 -30.92
C SER A 585 22.19 21.38 -30.33
N SER A 586 21.38 22.12 -31.08
CA SER A 586 19.95 22.55 -31.02
C SER A 586 18.93 21.49 -31.55
N SER A 587 17.58 21.61 -31.58
CA SER A 587 16.55 22.52 -30.99
C SER A 587 15.11 22.02 -31.29
N SER A 588 14.15 22.33 -30.39
CA SER A 588 12.70 22.58 -30.60
C SER A 588 11.90 22.01 -31.80
N ASN A 589 10.84 21.24 -31.51
CA ASN A 589 9.46 21.60 -31.91
C ASN A 589 8.40 20.71 -31.22
N ASP A 590 7.82 21.16 -30.08
CA ASP A 590 6.81 20.39 -29.35
C ASP A 590 5.81 21.32 -28.62
N ARG A 591 4.52 20.91 -28.50
CA ARG A 591 3.52 21.68 -27.75
C ARG A 591 3.60 21.35 -26.26
N SER A 592 3.49 22.35 -25.40
CA SER A 592 3.60 22.15 -23.96
C SER A 592 2.44 21.33 -23.41
N ILE A 593 2.69 20.61 -22.32
CA ILE A 593 1.66 19.81 -21.63
C ILE A 593 0.49 20.69 -21.14
N LEU A 594 0.76 21.95 -20.77
CA LEU A 594 -0.27 22.91 -20.35
C LEU A 594 -1.21 23.31 -21.49
N ASP A 595 -0.73 23.34 -22.74
CA ASP A 595 -1.59 23.62 -23.91
C ASP A 595 -2.60 22.49 -24.11
N LYS A 596 -2.14 21.24 -24.02
CA LYS A 596 -2.98 20.03 -24.14
C LYS A 596 -4.05 19.99 -23.03
N ILE A 597 -3.66 20.29 -21.80
CA ILE A 597 -4.58 20.37 -20.64
C ILE A 597 -5.61 21.50 -20.82
N ALA A 598 -5.18 22.67 -21.30
CA ALA A 598 -6.11 23.78 -21.57
C ALA A 598 -7.10 23.46 -22.70
N ASP A 599 -6.66 22.76 -23.75
CA ASP A 599 -7.52 22.32 -24.85
C ASP A 599 -8.60 21.32 -24.39
N GLU A 600 -8.26 20.34 -23.55
CA GLU A 600 -9.26 19.42 -22.96
C GLU A 600 -10.20 20.14 -21.98
N LEU A 601 -9.67 20.99 -21.10
CA LEU A 601 -10.47 21.72 -20.10
C LEU A 601 -11.41 22.77 -20.73
N ARG A 602 -11.11 23.31 -21.93
CA ARG A 602 -11.94 24.36 -22.56
C ARG A 602 -13.39 23.95 -22.82
N HIS A 603 -13.68 22.65 -22.84
CA HIS A 603 -15.03 22.11 -23.04
C HIS A 603 -15.70 21.55 -21.78
N ALA A 604 -14.96 21.49 -20.65
CA ALA A 604 -15.50 21.02 -19.37
C ALA A 604 -16.51 22.02 -18.79
N LYS A 605 -17.57 21.50 -18.16
CA LYS A 605 -18.61 22.31 -17.49
C LYS A 605 -18.70 22.01 -16.01
N HIS A 606 -18.48 20.76 -15.61
CA HIS A 606 -18.52 20.27 -14.24
C HIS A 606 -17.12 19.86 -13.77
N VAL A 607 -16.50 20.71 -12.94
CA VAL A 607 -15.09 20.61 -12.58
C VAL A 607 -14.91 20.64 -11.07
N LEU A 608 -14.18 19.67 -10.52
CA LEU A 608 -13.84 19.60 -9.10
C LEU A 608 -12.34 19.86 -8.89
N ALA A 609 -12.01 20.95 -8.21
CA ALA A 609 -10.66 21.16 -7.68
C ALA A 609 -10.56 20.51 -6.28
N ILE A 610 -9.56 19.67 -6.07
CA ILE A 610 -9.31 18.96 -4.81
C ILE A 610 -7.98 19.46 -4.25
N THR A 611 -7.99 20.02 -3.05
CA THR A 611 -6.87 20.76 -2.49
C THR A 611 -6.41 20.20 -1.14
N GLY A 612 -5.10 20.22 -0.92
CA GLY A 612 -4.44 19.93 0.36
C GLY A 612 -3.37 20.97 0.70
N ALA A 613 -2.63 20.73 1.79
CA ALA A 613 -1.75 21.75 2.38
C ALA A 613 -0.67 22.29 1.42
N GLY A 614 -0.29 21.53 0.38
CA GLY A 614 0.64 21.97 -0.65
C GLY A 614 0.15 23.15 -1.51
N ILE A 615 -1.17 23.45 -1.55
CA ILE A 615 -1.64 24.70 -2.20
C ILE A 615 -1.31 25.94 -1.34
N SER A 616 -1.22 25.78 -0.02
CA SER A 616 -0.91 26.85 0.94
C SER A 616 0.60 27.03 1.18
N ALA A 617 1.44 26.18 0.58
CA ALA A 617 2.91 26.27 0.66
C ALA A 617 3.45 27.64 0.22
N ASP A 618 2.99 28.13 -0.94
CA ASP A 618 3.36 29.46 -1.47
C ASP A 618 2.67 30.63 -0.75
N SER A 619 1.80 30.35 0.24
CA SER A 619 1.28 31.34 1.22
C SER A 619 2.12 31.43 2.49
N GLY A 620 3.24 30.70 2.56
CA GLY A 620 4.07 30.57 3.77
C GLY A 620 3.53 29.57 4.78
N LEU A 621 2.45 28.83 4.47
CA LEU A 621 1.96 27.75 5.33
C LEU A 621 2.65 26.44 4.97
N PRO A 622 3.52 25.89 5.84
CA PRO A 622 4.24 24.66 5.54
C PRO A 622 3.28 23.47 5.50
N THR A 623 3.60 22.48 4.65
CA THR A 623 2.75 21.28 4.51
C THR A 623 2.87 20.40 5.75
N TYR A 624 1.80 19.70 6.14
CA TYR A 624 1.78 18.89 7.37
C TYR A 624 3.00 17.95 7.50
N ARG A 625 3.34 17.22 6.42
CA ARG A 625 4.49 16.30 6.33
C ARG A 625 5.83 16.97 5.94
N GLY A 626 5.88 18.31 5.91
CA GLY A 626 7.05 19.10 5.51
C GLY A 626 7.53 20.09 6.58
N ILE A 627 6.88 20.16 7.74
CA ILE A 627 7.35 20.92 8.90
C ILE A 627 8.40 20.08 9.65
N GLY A 628 9.45 20.71 10.15
CA GLY A 628 10.38 20.08 11.09
C GLY A 628 9.68 19.68 12.38
N GLY A 629 9.29 18.41 12.49
CA GLY A 629 8.90 17.76 13.75
C GLY A 629 7.40 17.63 14.05
N LEU A 630 6.48 18.20 13.26
CA LEU A 630 5.03 17.97 13.49
C LEU A 630 4.61 16.59 12.97
N TYR A 631 4.49 16.40 11.64
CA TYR A 631 4.35 15.07 11.06
C TYR A 631 5.71 14.65 10.49
N SER A 632 6.52 13.99 11.32
CA SER A 632 7.79 13.38 10.93
C SER A 632 7.78 11.93 11.37
N ASP A 633 7.96 11.01 10.42
CA ASP A 633 7.83 9.56 10.68
C ASP A 633 8.73 9.14 11.85
N GLY A 634 8.11 8.59 12.91
CA GLY A 634 8.81 8.12 14.10
C GLY A 634 9.27 9.19 15.11
N LYS A 635 8.77 10.44 15.04
CA LYS A 635 9.01 11.45 16.09
C LYS A 635 7.79 11.70 16.97
N GLU A 636 8.00 11.61 18.27
CA GLU A 636 7.07 12.12 19.27
C GLU A 636 7.11 13.65 19.32
N THR A 637 5.95 14.24 19.64
CA THR A 637 5.78 15.64 20.02
C THR A 637 6.34 15.92 21.43
N ASP A 638 6.49 17.19 21.83
CA ASP A 638 6.99 17.54 23.18
C ASP A 638 6.18 16.97 24.35
N ASP A 639 4.94 16.50 24.11
CA ASP A 639 4.10 15.84 25.13
C ASP A 639 4.19 14.29 25.13
N GLY A 640 5.17 13.70 24.41
CA GLY A 640 5.47 12.26 24.44
C GLY A 640 4.46 11.39 23.70
N MET A 641 3.96 11.85 22.56
CA MET A 641 2.99 11.13 21.72
C MET A 641 3.09 11.55 20.24
N ALA A 642 2.54 10.74 19.33
CA ALA A 642 2.39 11.10 17.93
C ALA A 642 1.47 12.33 17.73
N ILE A 643 1.68 13.08 16.65
CA ILE A 643 0.87 14.26 16.35
C ILE A 643 -0.58 13.89 15.99
N GLU A 644 -0.79 12.71 15.40
CA GLU A 644 -2.11 12.13 15.13
C GLU A 644 -2.88 11.88 16.43
N ASP A 645 -2.21 11.34 17.46
CA ASP A 645 -2.79 11.13 18.79
C ASP A 645 -3.08 12.46 19.49
N ALA A 646 -2.15 13.42 19.42
CA ALA A 646 -2.32 14.76 20.00
C ALA A 646 -3.49 15.52 19.35
N LEU A 647 -3.65 15.41 18.03
CA LEU A 647 -4.75 15.97 17.24
C LEU A 647 -5.90 14.97 17.03
N SER A 648 -6.22 14.16 18.04
CA SER A 648 -7.31 13.18 17.99
C SER A 648 -8.55 13.58 18.81
N GLY A 649 -9.73 13.11 18.40
CA GLY A 649 -10.98 13.23 19.16
C GLY A 649 -10.95 12.57 20.55
N PRO A 650 -10.31 11.39 20.73
CA PRO A 650 -9.96 10.86 22.05
C PRO A 650 -9.14 11.83 22.91
N THR A 651 -8.10 12.47 22.38
CA THR A 651 -7.26 13.41 23.13
C THR A 651 -7.98 14.71 23.43
N MET A 652 -8.74 15.28 22.50
CA MET A 652 -9.64 16.43 22.77
C MET A 652 -10.66 16.16 23.90
N ARG A 653 -11.02 14.89 24.17
CA ARG A 653 -11.90 14.51 25.30
C ARG A 653 -11.14 14.24 26.60
N ARG A 654 -9.94 13.66 26.55
CA ARG A 654 -9.15 13.23 27.73
C ARG A 654 -8.14 14.27 28.21
N ARG A 655 -7.46 14.93 27.28
CA ARG A 655 -6.41 15.94 27.46
C ARG A 655 -6.66 17.10 26.48
N PRO A 656 -7.77 17.86 26.65
CA PRO A 656 -8.10 18.99 25.79
C PRO A 656 -7.02 20.06 25.80
N ASP A 657 -6.21 20.13 26.86
CA ASP A 657 -5.01 20.96 27.00
C ASP A 657 -3.94 20.65 25.94
N ILE A 658 -3.58 19.37 25.75
CA ILE A 658 -2.62 18.94 24.72
C ILE A 658 -3.20 19.17 23.32
N CYS A 659 -4.46 18.76 23.09
CA CYS A 659 -5.06 18.93 21.76
C CYS A 659 -5.14 20.41 21.36
N TRP A 660 -5.51 21.29 22.30
CA TRP A 660 -5.55 22.72 22.05
C TRP A 660 -4.17 23.38 21.89
N LYS A 661 -3.10 22.86 22.51
CA LYS A 661 -1.72 23.34 22.30
C LYS A 661 -1.35 23.24 20.82
N TYR A 662 -1.53 22.08 20.20
CA TYR A 662 -1.19 21.86 18.79
C TYR A 662 -2.18 22.55 17.83
N ILE A 663 -3.47 22.59 18.14
CA ILE A 663 -4.46 23.39 17.40
C ILE A 663 -4.09 24.89 17.38
N HIS A 664 -3.61 25.44 18.51
CA HIS A 664 -3.20 26.83 18.57
C HIS A 664 -1.89 27.11 17.82
N GLN A 665 -0.93 26.18 17.83
CA GLN A 665 0.27 26.27 16.98
C GLN A 665 -0.09 26.33 15.48
N ILE A 666 -1.09 25.55 15.04
CA ILE A 666 -1.58 25.61 13.65
C ILE A 666 -2.26 26.95 13.36
N GLU A 667 -3.09 27.49 14.26
CA GLU A 667 -3.70 28.81 14.07
C GLU A 667 -2.67 29.94 14.04
N LEU A 668 -1.63 29.88 14.89
CA LEU A 668 -0.53 30.85 14.90
C LEU A 668 0.22 30.87 13.56
N ALA A 669 0.43 29.71 12.94
CA ALA A 669 0.97 29.65 11.58
C ALA A 669 -0.01 30.24 10.54
N CYS A 670 -1.30 29.88 10.62
CA CYS A 670 -2.34 30.38 9.71
C CYS A 670 -2.50 31.91 9.76
N ARG A 671 -2.37 32.54 10.93
CA ARG A 671 -2.74 33.95 11.19
C ARG A 671 -2.04 34.97 10.29
N ALA A 672 -0.78 34.72 9.90
CA ALA A 672 0.00 35.64 9.07
C ALA A 672 -0.12 35.40 7.55
N ALA A 673 -0.67 34.25 7.15
CA ALA A 673 -0.74 33.86 5.75
C ALA A 673 -1.83 34.61 4.97
N LYS A 674 -1.62 34.71 3.66
CA LYS A 674 -2.55 35.32 2.71
C LYS A 674 -2.77 34.37 1.54
N PRO A 675 -3.91 34.46 0.82
CA PRO A 675 -4.06 33.78 -0.46
C PRO A 675 -2.87 34.03 -1.38
N ASN A 676 -2.52 33.00 -2.15
CA ASN A 676 -1.50 33.07 -3.20
C ASN A 676 -2.15 32.87 -4.58
N ALA A 677 -1.39 33.02 -5.64
CA ALA A 677 -1.87 32.95 -7.03
C ALA A 677 -2.60 31.63 -7.40
N ALA A 678 -2.35 30.53 -6.68
CA ALA A 678 -3.12 29.29 -6.84
C ALA A 678 -4.58 29.49 -6.40
N HIS A 679 -4.79 30.07 -5.22
CA HIS A 679 -6.12 30.32 -4.65
C HIS A 679 -6.90 31.32 -5.50
N GLU A 680 -6.26 32.43 -5.89
CA GLU A 680 -6.84 33.45 -6.78
C GLU A 680 -7.26 32.86 -8.13
N THR A 681 -6.48 31.90 -8.67
CA THR A 681 -6.83 31.20 -9.90
C THR A 681 -8.06 30.30 -9.75
N LEU A 682 -8.27 29.64 -8.60
CA LEU A 682 -9.49 28.84 -8.39
C LEU A 682 -10.75 29.73 -8.32
N VAL A 683 -10.64 30.96 -7.85
CA VAL A 683 -11.74 31.97 -7.90
C VAL A 683 -12.01 32.43 -9.34
N ALA A 684 -10.96 32.55 -10.17
CA ALA A 684 -11.13 32.77 -11.60
C ALA A 684 -11.77 31.56 -12.31
N PHE A 685 -11.47 30.33 -11.88
CA PHE A 685 -12.10 29.11 -12.39
C PHE A 685 -13.59 28.99 -11.99
N GLU A 686 -14.00 29.44 -10.79
CA GLU A 686 -15.42 29.57 -10.41
C GLU A 686 -16.21 30.46 -11.37
N SER A 687 -15.57 31.46 -11.97
CA SER A 687 -16.19 32.37 -12.94
C SER A 687 -16.19 31.82 -14.37
N LYS A 688 -15.56 30.67 -14.60
CA LYS A 688 -15.26 30.13 -15.93
C LYS A 688 -15.95 28.80 -16.24
N PHE A 689 -16.04 27.92 -15.25
CA PHE A 689 -16.74 26.64 -15.37
C PHE A 689 -18.15 26.75 -14.75
N PRO A 690 -19.24 26.52 -15.50
CA PRO A 690 -20.62 26.70 -15.02
C PRO A 690 -20.94 25.95 -13.71
N HIS A 691 -20.29 24.82 -13.47
CA HIS A 691 -20.38 24.07 -12.21
C HIS A 691 -18.96 23.78 -11.70
N PHE A 692 -18.40 24.71 -10.95
CA PHE A 692 -17.12 24.55 -10.26
C PHE A 692 -17.31 24.34 -8.75
N ALA A 693 -16.46 23.53 -8.11
CA ALA A 693 -16.33 23.47 -6.66
C ALA A 693 -14.89 23.22 -6.23
N VAL A 694 -14.54 23.69 -5.04
CA VAL A 694 -13.26 23.42 -4.37
C VAL A 694 -13.51 22.50 -3.18
N LEU A 695 -13.07 21.25 -3.26
CA LEU A 695 -12.91 20.35 -2.12
C LEU A 695 -11.59 20.69 -1.42
N THR A 696 -11.63 21.02 -0.13
CA THR A 696 -10.41 21.37 0.64
C THR A 696 -10.27 20.52 1.90
N GLN A 697 -9.06 19.97 2.07
CA GLN A 697 -8.59 19.36 3.32
C GLN A 697 -8.02 20.41 4.29
N ASN A 698 -7.84 21.65 3.83
CA ASN A 698 -7.19 22.71 4.60
C ASN A 698 -8.21 23.43 5.47
N ILE A 699 -7.86 23.58 6.74
CA ILE A 699 -8.64 24.28 7.77
C ILE A 699 -8.26 25.77 7.89
N ASP A 700 -7.31 26.23 7.07
CA ASP A 700 -6.65 27.55 7.11
C ASP A 700 -7.57 28.73 6.71
N GLY A 701 -8.67 28.44 6.01
CA GLY A 701 -9.62 29.45 5.52
C GLY A 701 -9.13 30.26 4.31
N LEU A 702 -7.94 30.00 3.75
CA LEU A 702 -7.36 30.83 2.68
C LEU A 702 -8.22 30.88 1.42
N HIS A 703 -8.89 29.79 1.06
CA HIS A 703 -9.88 29.77 -0.03
C HIS A 703 -11.04 30.76 0.20
N ARG A 704 -11.51 30.94 1.44
CA ARG A 704 -12.56 31.92 1.76
C ARG A 704 -12.03 33.35 1.67
N VAL A 705 -10.80 33.58 2.14
CA VAL A 705 -10.13 34.90 2.06
C VAL A 705 -9.84 35.29 0.60
N ALA A 706 -9.56 34.32 -0.28
CA ALA A 706 -9.42 34.53 -1.72
C ALA A 706 -10.74 34.91 -2.42
N GLY A 707 -11.88 34.49 -1.85
CA GLY A 707 -13.21 34.74 -2.40
C GLY A 707 -13.92 33.53 -3.02
N SER A 708 -13.43 32.31 -2.81
CA SER A 708 -14.08 31.07 -3.30
C SER A 708 -15.45 30.87 -2.64
N LYS A 709 -16.49 30.64 -3.45
CA LYS A 709 -17.89 30.54 -3.04
C LYS A 709 -18.35 29.09 -2.91
N ASN A 710 -17.94 28.22 -3.82
CA ASN A 710 -18.38 26.83 -3.91
C ASN A 710 -17.40 25.90 -3.17
N LEU A 711 -17.13 26.23 -1.90
CA LEU A 711 -16.14 25.56 -1.07
C LEU A 711 -16.77 24.38 -0.29
N ILE A 712 -16.06 23.25 -0.26
CA ILE A 712 -16.38 22.05 0.53
C ILE A 712 -15.23 21.82 1.52
N GLU A 713 -15.37 22.36 2.73
CA GLU A 713 -14.39 22.24 3.83
C GLU A 713 -14.52 20.85 4.50
N ILE A 714 -13.91 19.82 3.92
CA ILE A 714 -14.14 18.42 4.34
C ILE A 714 -13.52 18.10 5.71
N HIS A 715 -12.49 18.85 6.12
CA HIS A 715 -11.94 18.82 7.48
C HIS A 715 -12.44 19.98 8.35
N GLY A 716 -13.40 20.77 7.87
CA GLY A 716 -13.92 21.94 8.57
C GLY A 716 -12.98 23.14 8.53
N ASN A 717 -13.08 24.02 9.53
CA ASN A 717 -12.47 25.35 9.50
C ASN A 717 -12.02 25.81 10.91
N ILE A 718 -10.82 26.38 11.03
CA ILE A 718 -10.20 26.72 12.32
C ILE A 718 -10.82 27.97 13.00
N GLN A 719 -11.41 28.89 12.22
CA GLN A 719 -12.05 30.13 12.70
C GLN A 719 -13.48 29.92 13.21
N GLN A 720 -14.10 28.79 12.86
CA GLN A 720 -15.42 28.39 13.35
C GLN A 720 -15.28 27.54 14.60
N LEU A 721 -15.76 28.01 15.75
CA LEU A 721 -15.71 27.34 17.05
C LEU A 721 -17.11 26.90 17.50
N PHE A 722 -17.16 25.88 18.35
CA PHE A 722 -18.41 25.47 19.00
C PHE A 722 -18.19 24.98 20.43
N CYS A 723 -19.21 25.16 21.27
CA CYS A 723 -19.26 24.51 22.59
C CYS A 723 -19.57 23.02 22.45
N THR A 724 -18.75 22.17 23.07
CA THR A 724 -18.91 20.70 23.04
C THR A 724 -20.15 20.20 23.78
N SER A 725 -20.76 21.04 24.63
CA SER A 725 -21.93 20.70 25.45
C SER A 725 -23.22 21.32 24.89
N CYS A 726 -23.33 22.64 24.88
CA CYS A 726 -24.57 23.33 24.45
C CYS A 726 -24.64 23.63 22.94
N GLY A 727 -23.66 23.18 22.14
CA GLY A 727 -23.64 23.33 20.68
C GLY A 727 -23.47 24.77 20.16
N HIS A 728 -23.37 25.78 21.03
CA HIS A 728 -23.28 27.19 20.64
C HIS A 728 -22.07 27.47 19.73
N ASP A 729 -22.36 27.90 18.50
CA ASP A 729 -21.39 28.41 17.53
C ASP A 729 -20.78 29.75 17.95
N ILE A 730 -19.48 29.89 17.74
CA ILE A 730 -18.66 31.08 18.00
C ILE A 730 -17.79 31.28 16.74
N TYR A 731 -17.66 32.51 16.25
CA TYR A 731 -16.75 32.82 15.13
C TYR A 731 -15.62 33.73 15.63
N VAL A 732 -14.38 33.45 15.25
CA VAL A 732 -13.20 34.24 15.64
C VAL A 732 -12.27 34.46 14.44
N ASN A 733 -11.69 35.65 14.32
CA ASN A 733 -10.75 35.94 13.23
C ASN A 733 -9.37 35.28 13.49
N SER A 734 -8.97 35.19 14.75
CA SER A 734 -7.74 34.58 15.27
C SER A 734 -7.97 34.11 16.71
N PHE A 735 -7.03 33.38 17.31
CA PHE A 735 -7.06 33.02 18.74
C PHE A 735 -6.28 34.02 19.62
N GLU A 736 -6.06 35.23 19.14
CA GLU A 736 -5.28 36.25 19.85
C GLU A 736 -6.00 36.72 21.13
N GLY A 737 -5.28 36.76 22.25
CA GLY A 737 -5.84 37.08 23.56
C GLY A 737 -6.81 36.01 24.13
N MET A 738 -7.08 34.91 23.43
CA MET A 738 -7.94 33.84 23.93
C MET A 738 -7.24 33.03 25.02
N LYS A 739 -7.94 32.77 26.13
CA LYS A 739 -7.48 31.77 27.11
C LYS A 739 -7.68 30.38 26.52
N ILE A 740 -6.59 29.65 26.33
CA ILE A 740 -6.58 28.28 25.81
C ILE A 740 -6.43 27.27 26.98
N PRO A 741 -7.21 26.16 27.01
CA PRO A 741 -8.40 25.89 26.21
C PRO A 741 -9.59 26.80 26.63
N PRO A 742 -10.38 27.34 25.67
CA PRO A 742 -11.46 28.27 25.95
C PRO A 742 -12.70 27.59 26.55
N LYS A 743 -13.39 28.34 27.41
CA LYS A 743 -14.68 27.96 28.02
C LYS A 743 -15.84 28.73 27.39
N CYS A 744 -16.99 28.07 27.26
CA CYS A 744 -18.19 28.64 26.67
C CYS A 744 -18.85 29.66 27.61
N GLN A 745 -19.01 30.89 27.14
CA GLN A 745 -19.65 31.98 27.91
C GLN A 745 -21.12 31.71 28.28
N ARG A 746 -21.79 30.71 27.67
CA ARG A 746 -23.16 30.31 28.01
C ARG A 746 -23.29 29.20 29.06
N CYS A 747 -22.26 28.38 29.27
CA CYS A 747 -22.39 27.17 30.11
C CYS A 747 -21.07 26.65 30.74
N GLY A 748 -19.96 27.39 30.66
CA GLY A 748 -18.66 27.04 31.24
C GLY A 748 -17.93 25.84 30.61
N SER A 749 -18.62 25.04 29.78
CA SER A 749 -18.09 23.84 29.13
C SER A 749 -17.04 24.17 28.07
N LEU A 750 -16.22 23.17 27.69
CA LEU A 750 -15.16 23.31 26.69
C LEU A 750 -15.69 23.82 25.34
N VAL A 751 -14.95 24.76 24.75
CA VAL A 751 -15.09 25.15 23.34
C VAL A 751 -13.93 24.54 22.55
N ARG A 752 -14.18 24.18 21.29
CA ARG A 752 -13.17 23.72 20.31
C ARG A 752 -13.47 24.25 18.92
N PRO A 753 -12.49 24.33 18.00
CA PRO A 753 -12.79 24.59 16.60
C PRO A 753 -13.56 23.43 15.95
N ARG A 754 -14.33 23.78 14.92
CA ARG A 754 -15.04 22.89 13.99
C ARG A 754 -14.07 22.34 12.95
N VAL A 755 -12.96 21.79 13.41
CA VAL A 755 -12.00 21.01 12.62
C VAL A 755 -12.19 19.53 12.95
N VAL A 756 -12.03 18.66 11.96
CA VAL A 756 -12.04 17.21 12.17
C VAL A 756 -10.71 16.79 12.76
N LEU A 757 -10.75 16.04 13.87
CA LEU A 757 -9.57 15.44 14.50
C LEU A 757 -9.47 13.95 14.14
N PHE A 758 -8.31 13.34 14.32
CA PHE A 758 -8.14 11.91 14.10
C PHE A 758 -9.09 11.08 14.97
N GLY A 759 -9.70 10.04 14.37
CA GLY A 759 -10.75 9.26 15.01
C GLY A 759 -12.12 9.97 15.13
N GLU A 760 -12.34 11.07 14.40
CA GLU A 760 -13.64 11.74 14.30
C GLU A 760 -14.27 11.65 12.91
N MET A 761 -15.58 11.82 12.85
CA MET A 761 -16.33 11.86 11.59
C MET A 761 -16.11 13.16 10.81
N LEU A 762 -16.05 13.04 9.48
CA LEU A 762 -16.14 14.17 8.56
C LEU A 762 -17.51 14.87 8.69
N PRO A 763 -17.62 16.18 8.40
CA PRO A 763 -18.87 16.91 8.57
C PRO A 763 -19.90 16.43 7.55
N ILE A 764 -21.04 15.90 8.03
CA ILE A 764 -22.10 15.32 7.19
C ILE A 764 -22.48 16.27 6.04
N ARG A 765 -22.64 17.58 6.32
CA ARG A 765 -22.95 18.59 5.29
C ARG A 765 -21.92 18.64 4.15
N ALA A 766 -20.63 18.53 4.44
CA ALA A 766 -19.57 18.57 3.44
C ALA A 766 -19.52 17.26 2.61
N ILE A 767 -19.77 16.11 3.25
CA ILE A 767 -19.93 14.83 2.55
C ILE A 767 -21.17 14.82 1.63
N THR A 768 -22.32 15.29 2.13
CA THR A 768 -23.54 15.44 1.32
C THR A 768 -23.30 16.37 0.14
N GLN A 769 -22.69 17.54 0.36
CA GLN A 769 -22.37 18.50 -0.71
C GLN A 769 -21.41 17.91 -1.75
N LEU A 770 -20.40 17.14 -1.32
CA LEU A 770 -19.49 16.43 -2.24
C LEU A 770 -20.22 15.36 -3.06
N HIS A 771 -21.06 14.53 -2.42
CA HIS A 771 -21.82 13.49 -3.11
C HIS A 771 -22.86 14.09 -4.08
N GLU A 772 -23.58 15.14 -3.68
CA GLU A 772 -24.52 15.87 -4.55
C GLU A 772 -23.82 16.53 -5.74
N PHE A 773 -22.60 17.05 -5.57
CA PHE A 773 -21.77 17.53 -6.67
C PHE A 773 -21.35 16.38 -7.59
N MET A 774 -20.71 15.33 -7.07
CA MET A 774 -20.26 14.17 -7.85
C MET A 774 -21.40 13.43 -8.59
N SER A 775 -22.61 13.41 -8.03
CA SER A 775 -23.76 12.63 -8.54
C SER A 775 -24.16 12.91 -9.99
N LYS A 776 -23.76 14.05 -10.55
CA LYS A 776 -24.11 14.47 -11.92
C LYS A 776 -23.05 14.07 -12.95
N GLY A 777 -22.00 13.36 -12.53
CA GLY A 777 -20.78 13.11 -13.32
C GLY A 777 -19.86 14.35 -13.31
N LEU A 778 -18.56 14.14 -13.52
CA LEU A 778 -17.55 15.21 -13.58
C LEU A 778 -16.86 15.17 -14.94
N ASP A 779 -16.70 16.34 -15.58
CA ASP A 779 -15.95 16.47 -16.84
C ASP A 779 -14.44 16.55 -16.57
N ALA A 780 -14.05 17.13 -15.43
CA ALA A 780 -12.66 17.22 -15.00
C ALA A 780 -12.47 17.20 -13.47
N VAL A 781 -11.32 16.69 -13.03
CA VAL A 781 -10.85 16.73 -11.64
C VAL A 781 -9.39 17.16 -11.58
N ILE A 782 -9.09 18.14 -10.73
CA ILE A 782 -7.74 18.69 -10.54
C ILE A 782 -7.32 18.43 -9.08
N SER A 783 -6.37 17.52 -8.85
CA SER A 783 -5.78 17.26 -7.54
C SER A 783 -4.56 18.15 -7.32
N ILE A 784 -4.53 18.92 -6.23
CA ILE A 784 -3.63 20.06 -6.04
C ILE A 784 -3.02 20.01 -4.64
N GLY A 785 -1.70 19.80 -4.56
CA GLY A 785 -0.96 19.89 -3.30
C GLY A 785 -1.43 18.94 -2.18
N THR A 786 -2.00 17.78 -2.52
CA THR A 786 -2.37 16.73 -1.57
C THR A 786 -1.66 15.42 -1.90
N THR A 787 -1.38 14.61 -0.87
CA THR A 787 -0.84 13.25 -1.01
C THR A 787 -1.93 12.20 -1.32
N SER A 788 -3.20 12.60 -1.35
CA SER A 788 -4.37 11.79 -1.72
C SER A 788 -4.59 10.51 -0.88
N VAL A 789 -3.92 10.38 0.27
CA VAL A 789 -3.93 9.15 1.12
C VAL A 789 -5.33 8.78 1.63
N PHE A 790 -6.21 9.76 1.80
CA PHE A 790 -7.56 9.52 2.30
C PHE A 790 -8.53 9.09 1.18
N PRO A 791 -9.33 8.02 1.36
CA PRO A 791 -10.21 7.50 0.30
C PRO A 791 -11.23 8.51 -0.25
N TYR A 792 -11.75 9.42 0.57
CA TYR A 792 -12.67 10.49 0.15
C TYR A 792 -12.00 11.63 -0.65
N ILE A 793 -10.66 11.64 -0.72
CA ILE A 793 -9.85 12.56 -1.53
C ILE A 793 -9.40 11.87 -2.83
N ALA A 794 -9.00 10.60 -2.77
CA ALA A 794 -8.63 9.82 -3.95
C ALA A 794 -9.84 9.40 -4.81
N LYS A 795 -10.96 9.00 -4.19
CA LYS A 795 -12.13 8.44 -4.90
C LYS A 795 -12.67 9.34 -6.01
N PRO A 796 -12.84 10.67 -5.84
CA PRO A 796 -13.32 11.52 -6.93
C PRO A 796 -12.35 11.56 -8.14
N VAL A 797 -11.04 11.46 -7.90
CA VAL A 797 -10.02 11.37 -8.98
C VAL A 797 -10.10 10.02 -9.69
N VAL A 798 -10.17 8.92 -8.92
CA VAL A 798 -10.27 7.55 -9.44
C VAL A 798 -11.56 7.33 -10.23
N ASP A 799 -12.70 7.82 -9.72
CA ASP A 799 -13.99 7.72 -10.40
C ASP A 799 -14.00 8.58 -11.69
N ALA A 800 -13.39 9.77 -11.68
CA ALA A 800 -13.24 10.59 -12.88
C ALA A 800 -12.37 9.90 -13.94
N ALA A 801 -11.22 9.34 -13.56
CA ALA A 801 -10.34 8.59 -14.46
C ALA A 801 -11.07 7.38 -15.09
N ARG A 802 -11.82 6.62 -14.28
CA ARG A 802 -12.65 5.48 -14.75
C ARG A 802 -13.75 5.89 -15.73
N ASN A 803 -14.32 7.08 -15.57
CA ASN A 803 -15.29 7.65 -16.50
C ASN A 803 -14.64 8.42 -17.67
N ASN A 804 -13.32 8.29 -17.86
CA ASN A 804 -12.52 8.93 -18.92
C ASN A 804 -12.55 10.48 -18.90
N ALA A 805 -12.88 11.08 -17.75
CA ALA A 805 -12.85 12.53 -17.53
C ALA A 805 -11.41 13.06 -17.45
N VAL A 806 -11.23 14.37 -17.61
CA VAL A 806 -9.91 15.03 -17.57
C VAL A 806 -9.37 15.00 -16.15
N THR A 807 -8.32 14.24 -15.89
CA THR A 807 -7.73 14.07 -14.55
C THR A 807 -6.31 14.63 -14.50
N ILE A 808 -6.08 15.58 -13.60
CA ILE A 808 -4.85 16.38 -13.51
C ILE A 808 -4.31 16.35 -12.08
N GLU A 809 -3.04 16.00 -11.89
CA GLU A 809 -2.30 16.18 -10.64
C GLU A 809 -1.35 17.38 -10.75
N ILE A 810 -1.35 18.24 -9.73
CA ILE A 810 -0.44 19.37 -9.54
C ILE A 810 0.21 19.22 -8.16
N ASN A 811 1.34 18.51 -8.12
CA ASN A 811 2.08 18.23 -6.89
C ASN A 811 3.56 17.96 -7.25
N PRO A 812 4.54 18.62 -6.61
CA PRO A 812 5.97 18.30 -6.81
C PRO A 812 6.35 16.84 -6.52
N GLY A 813 5.62 16.15 -5.64
CA GLY A 813 5.89 14.77 -5.23
C GLY A 813 5.12 13.69 -6.02
N GLU A 814 5.09 12.49 -5.45
CA GLU A 814 4.24 11.35 -5.87
C GLU A 814 3.09 11.19 -4.85
N THR A 815 1.95 10.66 -5.27
CA THR A 815 0.73 10.54 -4.45
C THR A 815 -0.05 9.26 -4.78
N GLU A 816 -1.01 8.85 -3.93
CA GLU A 816 -1.88 7.68 -4.20
C GLU A 816 -2.69 7.79 -5.51
N VAL A 817 -2.73 8.94 -6.19
CA VAL A 817 -3.40 9.10 -7.50
C VAL A 817 -2.46 9.36 -8.67
N SER A 818 -1.14 9.42 -8.46
CA SER A 818 -0.17 9.72 -9.52
C SER A 818 -0.20 8.73 -10.69
N ASP A 819 -0.58 7.46 -10.45
CA ASP A 819 -0.67 6.40 -11.45
C ASP A 819 -2.03 6.31 -12.17
N VAL A 820 -3.04 7.10 -11.75
CA VAL A 820 -4.40 7.07 -12.34
C VAL A 820 -4.82 8.37 -13.01
N VAL A 821 -4.06 9.45 -12.86
CA VAL A 821 -4.34 10.73 -13.54
C VAL A 821 -3.84 10.71 -15.00
N ARG A 822 -4.61 11.32 -15.92
CA ARG A 822 -4.19 11.51 -17.32
C ARG A 822 -3.00 12.46 -17.43
N TYR A 823 -2.95 13.48 -16.58
CA TYR A 823 -1.93 14.52 -16.60
C TYR A 823 -1.29 14.69 -15.23
N ARG A 824 0.04 14.76 -15.19
CA ARG A 824 0.82 14.89 -13.96
C ARG A 824 1.86 15.99 -14.08
N LEU A 825 1.74 17.01 -13.23
CA LEU A 825 2.56 18.21 -13.24
C LEU A 825 3.34 18.29 -11.93
N ARG A 826 4.62 17.90 -11.99
CA ARG A 826 5.56 17.89 -10.86
C ARG A 826 6.07 19.29 -10.51
N GLU A 827 5.17 20.20 -10.18
CA GLU A 827 5.44 21.62 -9.90
C GLU A 827 4.39 22.19 -8.93
N ARG A 828 4.70 23.35 -8.32
CA ARG A 828 3.88 24.08 -7.37
C ARG A 828 2.62 24.68 -8.00
N ALA A 829 1.54 24.68 -7.22
CA ALA A 829 0.23 25.14 -7.64
C ALA A 829 0.22 26.63 -8.05
N ALA A 830 0.98 27.49 -7.37
CA ALA A 830 1.03 28.93 -7.66
C ALA A 830 1.78 29.27 -8.96
N ILE A 831 2.50 28.32 -9.56
CA ILE A 831 3.11 28.46 -10.88
C ILE A 831 2.17 27.88 -11.95
N VAL A 832 1.71 26.65 -11.75
CA VAL A 832 0.93 25.91 -12.76
C VAL A 832 -0.44 26.53 -13.01
N LEU A 833 -1.19 26.87 -11.96
CA LEU A 833 -2.59 27.30 -12.12
C LEU A 833 -2.72 28.62 -12.89
N PRO A 834 -1.99 29.71 -12.55
CA PRO A 834 -2.07 30.95 -13.33
C PRO A 834 -1.66 30.77 -14.80
N GLU A 835 -0.69 29.89 -15.06
CA GLU A 835 -0.18 29.62 -16.42
C GLU A 835 -1.17 28.77 -17.26
N LEU A 836 -1.96 27.91 -16.59
CA LEU A 836 -3.10 27.21 -17.18
C LEU A 836 -4.30 28.16 -17.41
N LEU A 837 -4.59 29.07 -16.47
CA LEU A 837 -5.65 30.07 -16.61
C LEU A 837 -5.46 30.95 -17.85
N LYS A 838 -4.21 31.36 -18.15
CA LYS A 838 -3.88 32.12 -19.37
C LYS A 838 -4.29 31.37 -20.66
N ARG A 839 -4.00 30.08 -20.77
CA ARG A 839 -4.30 29.24 -21.96
C ARG A 839 -5.76 28.88 -22.14
N LEU A 840 -6.52 28.96 -21.06
CA LEU A 840 -7.98 28.80 -21.06
C LEU A 840 -8.71 30.08 -21.47
N SER A 841 -8.04 31.24 -21.52
CA SER A 841 -8.66 32.57 -21.67
C SER A 841 -8.66 33.08 -23.10
#